data_AF-A0YJP1-F1
#
_entry.id   AF-A0YJP1-F1
#
_cell.length_a   1.000
_cell.length_b   1.000
_cell.length_c   1.000
_cell.angle_alpha   90.00
_cell.angle_beta   90.00
_cell.angle_gamma   90.00
#
_symmetry.space_group_name_H-M   'P 1'
#
loop_
_entity.id
_entity.type
_entity.pdbx_description
1 polymer ?
#
loop_
_entity_poly.entity_id
_entity_poly.type
_entity_poly.pdbx_seq_one_letter_code
_entity_poly.pdbx_strand_id
1 'polypeptide(L)'
;MDVQELVTWLQERSALSLLKREILEAIASQLEHRRVEAQKAIVTEAKSPEGLYILQSGHLEAQSAQLRSYGLLPGSAINLQELLLNKPVRQTLVTLSECELWLIKTETFNQLVSQYPEISQAFSQQLVEEVEALSSQLVYEQERLLILQPYLVPKARRGIVGRSRYAVRLRSQIKQAAKNRQSVLIFGEPGLEKDNIAALIHFGSSERRKPLIKVDCSTLQTSGSELLGRVGGKPGLIEALGEGTLIFNNVHDLPPELLPVIINLVATKTYTPVSRQGEPPGSTKTCEAQIIIVSEKAISELNSIVDNLIKVPPLRIRKADLEDWVKYYSSLICRAKGVEKVRVTPEALRRLQAYDFPNNLRELRNLVERAIIQLQGGLEITEEIIWPSQTKKKQFRLNLLNTYPRLRHFLRSPWWPDWINYGFTLTAFALIIGVLFFGPQTRSENFALNLFWAWWWPIVLILFPFLGRVWCAVCPFMIYGEVTQKLSLWLFPRKLKRWPREAAEHWGGWFLFGLFALILLWEELWDLTNTAYLSACLLLLITAGAMIFSALFERRFWCRYLCPIGGMNGMFAKLSMTELRAQQGTCSAECTTYQCYKGGPEKGEGMATNGCPLYSHPAQLEDNRDCVLCMTCLKACPHRSVELNLRPPGIELWTTHVSRSYEVALLFLMLGAVFLHHLPELQTQLNLPWNLLQPQPHLWISVMVLSLPIFIPLLAHLFIQGIHLVFLNFKSRSFVELAYGYLPLVLAGNLAHYLRLGLSEGGRILPVALATFGLDGEGLPVLVAHPAVIGFLQGTVLIFGEITAIVLTQKIARQSFKFLLPQHLAIGILTVCLWQVIVGY
;
A
#
# COMPACT_ATOMS: atom_id res chain seq x y z
N MET A 1 66.77 -54.62 10.98
CA MET A 1 66.75 -54.24 12.41
C MET A 1 66.80 -55.54 13.18
N ASP A 2 67.67 -55.63 14.19
CA ASP A 2 67.60 -56.75 15.13
C ASP A 2 66.32 -56.62 15.99
N VAL A 3 65.86 -57.71 16.60
CA VAL A 3 64.59 -57.75 17.36
C VAL A 3 64.57 -56.69 18.46
N GLN A 4 65.70 -56.46 19.15
CA GLN A 4 65.79 -55.42 20.19
C GLN A 4 65.71 -53.99 19.63
N GLU A 5 66.26 -53.73 18.45
CA GLU A 5 66.14 -52.43 17.77
C GLU A 5 64.70 -52.21 17.30
N LEU A 6 64.04 -53.26 16.80
CA LEU A 6 62.65 -53.21 16.35
C LEU A 6 61.69 -52.95 17.50
N VAL A 7 61.88 -53.59 18.66
CA VAL A 7 61.09 -53.33 19.89
C VAL A 7 61.23 -51.88 20.33
N THR A 8 62.46 -51.35 20.35
CA THR A 8 62.71 -49.94 20.69
C THR A 8 62.02 -49.01 19.70
N TRP A 9 62.08 -49.32 18.40
CA TRP A 9 61.39 -48.55 17.37
C TRP A 9 59.86 -48.61 17.49
N LEU A 10 59.29 -49.77 17.78
CA LEU A 10 57.84 -49.92 18.03
C LEU A 10 57.41 -49.12 19.26
N GLN A 11 58.24 -49.12 20.30
CA GLN A 11 57.96 -48.41 21.55
C GLN A 11 58.01 -46.87 21.38
N GLU A 12 58.94 -46.34 20.58
CA GLU A 12 59.14 -44.90 20.43
C GLU A 12 58.42 -44.28 19.23
N ARG A 13 58.18 -45.06 18.16
CA ARG A 13 57.82 -44.53 16.83
C ARG A 13 56.62 -45.22 16.19
N SER A 14 55.88 -46.06 16.91
CA SER A 14 54.68 -46.71 16.38
C SER A 14 53.44 -46.48 17.25
N ALA A 15 52.27 -46.73 16.69
CA ALA A 15 51.00 -46.74 17.41
C ALA A 15 50.91 -47.84 18.49
N LEU A 16 51.90 -48.73 18.60
CA LEU A 16 51.96 -49.79 19.62
C LEU A 16 52.71 -49.37 20.90
N SER A 17 53.14 -48.11 21.02
CA SER A 17 53.91 -47.59 22.18
C SER A 17 53.22 -47.77 23.54
N LEU A 18 51.91 -47.99 23.54
CA LEU A 18 51.08 -48.22 24.73
C LEU A 18 51.23 -49.62 25.33
N LEU A 19 51.81 -50.57 24.58
CA LEU A 19 51.97 -51.95 25.01
C LEU A 19 53.25 -52.14 25.85
N LYS A 20 53.20 -53.06 26.81
CA LYS A 20 54.38 -53.43 27.61
C LYS A 20 55.47 -54.03 26.72
N ARG A 21 56.72 -53.83 27.11
CA ARG A 21 57.91 -54.29 26.38
C ARG A 21 57.87 -55.79 26.05
N GLU A 22 57.41 -56.63 26.97
CA GLU A 22 57.26 -58.08 26.78
C GLU A 22 56.33 -58.43 25.60
N ILE A 23 55.24 -57.69 25.46
CA ILE A 23 54.26 -57.86 24.38
C ILE A 23 54.85 -57.34 23.06
N LEU A 24 55.58 -56.22 23.10
CA LEU A 24 56.28 -55.69 21.93
C LEU A 24 57.37 -56.65 21.44
N GLU A 25 58.05 -57.37 22.34
CA GLU A 25 59.02 -58.42 21.99
C GLU A 25 58.32 -59.61 21.29
N ALA A 26 57.16 -60.04 21.79
CA ALA A 26 56.37 -61.08 21.15
C ALA A 26 55.87 -60.66 19.75
N ILE A 27 55.39 -59.42 19.61
CA ILE A 27 54.96 -58.83 18.34
C ILE A 27 56.14 -58.69 17.36
N ALA A 28 57.28 -58.18 17.84
CA ALA A 28 58.48 -57.98 17.02
C ALA A 28 59.02 -59.29 16.44
N SER A 29 58.90 -60.40 17.18
CA SER A 29 59.33 -61.72 16.71
C SER A 29 58.50 -62.28 15.54
N GLN A 30 57.31 -61.71 15.30
CA GLN A 30 56.33 -62.14 14.29
C GLN A 30 56.12 -61.14 13.15
N LEU A 31 56.86 -60.00 13.15
CA LEU A 31 56.76 -58.99 12.10
C LEU A 31 57.55 -59.39 10.85
N GLU A 32 56.88 -59.44 9.71
CA GLU A 32 57.49 -59.64 8.39
C GLU A 32 57.75 -58.28 7.73
N HIS A 33 58.99 -58.01 7.30
CA HIS A 33 59.31 -56.78 6.57
C HIS A 33 58.82 -56.87 5.12
N ARG A 34 58.05 -55.88 4.66
CA ARG A 34 57.47 -55.82 3.31
C ARG A 34 57.80 -54.48 2.67
N ARG A 35 58.50 -54.53 1.54
CA ARG A 35 58.80 -53.37 0.70
C ARG A 35 57.79 -53.27 -0.44
N VAL A 36 57.15 -52.12 -0.60
CA VAL A 36 56.10 -51.90 -1.61
C VAL A 36 56.45 -50.67 -2.44
N GLU A 37 56.53 -50.84 -3.76
CA GLU A 37 56.78 -49.77 -4.72
C GLU A 37 55.64 -48.74 -4.73
N ALA A 38 55.90 -47.54 -5.28
CA ALA A 38 54.89 -46.51 -5.44
C ALA A 38 53.70 -46.96 -6.33
N GLN A 39 52.53 -46.37 -6.09
CA GLN A 39 51.26 -46.58 -6.79
C GLN A 39 50.66 -48.00 -6.71
N LYS A 40 50.99 -48.76 -5.65
CA LYS A 40 50.40 -50.07 -5.39
C LYS A 40 49.40 -50.01 -4.24
N ALA A 41 48.27 -50.68 -4.40
CA ALA A 41 47.28 -50.84 -3.34
C ALA A 41 47.75 -51.91 -2.35
N ILE A 42 47.89 -51.53 -1.07
CA ILE A 42 48.28 -52.45 0.01
C ILE A 42 47.04 -53.09 0.63
N VAL A 43 45.98 -52.30 0.78
CA VAL A 43 44.70 -52.76 1.34
C VAL A 43 43.58 -52.25 0.45
N THR A 44 42.53 -53.06 0.25
CA THR A 44 41.37 -52.70 -0.58
C THR A 44 40.10 -52.66 0.26
N GLU A 45 39.28 -51.63 0.03
CA GLU A 45 38.00 -51.43 0.71
C GLU A 45 37.07 -52.65 0.58
N ALA A 46 36.30 -52.93 1.63
CA ALA A 46 35.34 -54.02 1.75
C ALA A 46 35.89 -55.46 1.73
N LYS A 47 37.22 -55.65 1.71
CA LYS A 47 37.83 -56.98 1.91
C LYS A 47 38.18 -57.23 3.38
N SER A 48 38.28 -58.50 3.77
CA SER A 48 38.85 -58.87 5.07
C SER A 48 40.33 -58.46 5.14
N PRO A 49 40.80 -57.94 6.28
CA PRO A 49 42.20 -57.53 6.42
C PRO A 49 43.13 -58.75 6.31
N GLU A 50 44.17 -58.64 5.48
CA GLU A 50 45.23 -59.65 5.33
C GLU A 50 46.11 -59.74 6.59
N GLY A 51 46.24 -58.62 7.31
CA GLY A 51 47.03 -58.50 8.51
C GLY A 51 47.14 -57.06 8.98
N LEU A 52 47.82 -56.88 10.11
CA LEU A 52 48.17 -55.58 10.68
C LEU A 52 49.41 -55.07 9.96
N TYR A 53 49.32 -53.86 9.38
CA TYR A 53 50.48 -53.21 8.77
C TYR A 53 50.96 -52.06 9.64
N ILE A 54 52.28 -51.88 9.77
CA ILE A 54 52.89 -50.73 10.46
C ILE A 54 53.82 -50.03 9.47
N LEU A 55 53.54 -48.77 9.17
CA LEU A 55 54.36 -47.99 8.23
C LEU A 55 55.69 -47.61 8.86
N GLN A 56 56.81 -48.08 8.34
CA GLN A 56 58.14 -47.72 8.83
C GLN A 56 58.67 -46.44 8.17
N SER A 57 58.55 -46.34 6.85
CA SER A 57 59.01 -45.20 6.06
C SER A 57 58.21 -45.11 4.75
N GLY A 58 58.09 -43.89 4.19
CA GLY A 58 57.33 -43.63 2.95
C GLY A 58 55.98 -42.91 3.16
N HIS A 59 55.25 -42.70 2.07
CA HIS A 59 53.97 -41.99 2.05
C HIS A 59 52.85 -42.89 1.51
N LEU A 60 51.80 -43.05 2.32
CA LEU A 60 50.56 -43.72 1.94
C LEU A 60 49.43 -42.72 1.85
N GLU A 61 48.53 -42.91 0.90
CA GLU A 61 47.27 -42.20 0.81
C GLU A 61 46.10 -43.15 1.06
N ALA A 62 45.20 -42.75 1.95
CA ALA A 62 43.93 -43.42 2.13
C ALA A 62 42.88 -42.85 1.17
N GLN A 63 42.29 -43.71 0.34
CA GLN A 63 41.27 -43.36 -0.64
C GLN A 63 39.96 -44.08 -0.30
N SER A 64 38.85 -43.33 -0.35
CA SER A 64 37.50 -43.85 -0.16
C SER A 64 36.55 -43.12 -1.11
N ALA A 65 35.54 -43.83 -1.62
CA ALA A 65 34.52 -43.24 -2.50
C ALA A 65 33.65 -42.18 -1.79
N GLN A 66 33.66 -42.14 -0.45
CA GLN A 66 32.77 -41.29 0.35
C GLN A 66 33.50 -40.28 1.25
N LEU A 67 34.81 -40.45 1.49
CA LEU A 67 35.61 -39.62 2.41
C LEU A 67 36.77 -38.95 1.67
N ARG A 68 37.22 -37.77 2.16
CA ARG A 68 38.39 -37.08 1.61
C ARG A 68 39.66 -37.90 1.83
N SER A 69 40.54 -37.94 0.84
CA SER A 69 41.83 -38.62 0.97
C SER A 69 42.75 -37.87 1.93
N TYR A 70 43.53 -38.64 2.70
CA TYR A 70 44.54 -38.11 3.61
C TYR A 70 45.77 -39.00 3.64
N GLY A 71 46.91 -38.40 3.94
CA GLY A 71 48.19 -39.10 4.05
C GLY A 71 48.38 -39.74 5.43
N LEU A 72 48.97 -40.93 5.48
CA LEU A 72 49.41 -41.58 6.72
C LEU A 72 50.90 -41.30 6.96
N LEU A 73 51.25 -41.09 8.23
CA LEU A 73 52.62 -40.83 8.66
C LEU A 73 53.33 -42.13 9.07
N PRO A 74 54.66 -42.22 8.95
CA PRO A 74 55.45 -43.30 9.55
C PRO A 74 55.08 -43.51 11.03
N GLY A 75 54.94 -44.77 11.44
CA GLY A 75 54.47 -45.20 12.74
C GLY A 75 52.99 -45.59 12.81
N SER A 76 52.20 -45.28 11.78
CA SER A 76 50.76 -45.59 11.74
C SER A 76 50.51 -47.10 11.66
N ALA A 77 49.64 -47.60 12.54
CA ALA A 77 49.12 -48.97 12.48
C ALA A 77 47.83 -49.02 11.63
N ILE A 78 47.85 -49.86 10.61
CA ILE A 78 46.82 -50.00 9.58
C ILE A 78 46.09 -51.33 9.78
N ASN A 79 44.76 -51.31 9.67
CA ASN A 79 43.85 -52.42 9.94
C ASN A 79 43.74 -52.86 11.41
N LEU A 80 44.33 -52.12 12.36
CA LEU A 80 44.30 -52.48 13.78
C LEU A 80 42.85 -52.57 14.32
N GLN A 81 42.04 -51.56 14.03
CA GLN A 81 40.64 -51.51 14.47
C GLN A 81 39.80 -52.60 13.77
N GLU A 82 40.03 -52.81 12.49
CA GLU A 82 39.36 -53.82 11.67
C GLU A 82 39.63 -55.24 12.18
N LEU A 83 40.88 -55.53 12.57
CA LEU A 83 41.27 -56.82 13.13
C LEU A 83 40.68 -57.03 14.53
N LEU A 84 40.79 -56.03 15.42
CA LEU A 84 40.25 -56.13 16.79
C LEU A 84 38.72 -56.25 16.81
N LEU A 85 38.02 -55.60 15.87
CA LEU A 85 36.56 -55.60 15.79
C LEU A 85 35.99 -56.63 14.79
N ASN A 86 36.84 -57.41 14.14
CA ASN A 86 36.49 -58.36 13.09
C ASN A 86 35.58 -57.77 11.99
N LYS A 87 35.98 -56.60 11.46
CA LYS A 87 35.26 -55.84 10.42
C LYS A 87 36.06 -55.81 9.10
N PRO A 88 35.40 -55.67 7.94
CA PRO A 88 36.10 -55.47 6.68
C PRO A 88 36.80 -54.11 6.64
N VAL A 89 37.82 -54.01 5.78
CA VAL A 89 38.61 -52.79 5.57
C VAL A 89 37.73 -51.65 5.07
N ARG A 90 37.86 -50.47 5.69
CA ARG A 90 37.02 -49.31 5.39
C ARG A 90 37.48 -48.47 4.21
N GLN A 91 38.76 -48.52 3.85
CA GLN A 91 39.36 -47.64 2.85
C GLN A 91 40.44 -48.37 2.05
N THR A 92 40.63 -47.97 0.80
CA THR A 92 41.73 -48.47 -0.03
C THR A 92 42.99 -47.66 0.26
N LEU A 93 44.10 -48.31 0.60
CA LEU A 93 45.37 -47.65 0.86
C LEU A 93 46.33 -47.85 -0.30
N VAL A 94 46.82 -46.75 -0.87
CA VAL A 94 47.74 -46.75 -2.02
C VAL A 94 49.06 -46.10 -1.62
N THR A 95 50.18 -46.70 -2.02
CA THR A 95 51.50 -46.10 -1.85
C THR A 95 51.67 -44.91 -2.80
N LEU A 96 52.10 -43.74 -2.30
CA LEU A 96 52.47 -42.60 -3.14
C LEU A 96 53.97 -42.58 -3.45
N SER A 97 54.77 -43.05 -2.50
CA SER A 97 56.20 -43.30 -2.67
C SER A 97 56.49 -44.78 -2.41
N GLU A 98 57.73 -45.20 -2.65
CA GLU A 98 58.19 -46.46 -2.08
C GLU A 98 58.03 -46.44 -0.55
N CYS A 99 57.45 -47.52 0.00
CA CYS A 99 57.13 -47.65 1.41
C CYS A 99 57.72 -48.93 2.00
N GLU A 100 58.28 -48.82 3.20
CA GLU A 100 58.68 -49.95 4.03
C GLU A 100 57.62 -50.18 5.10
N LEU A 101 57.10 -51.40 5.19
CA LEU A 101 55.99 -51.79 6.05
C LEU A 101 56.38 -53.03 6.84
N TRP A 102 55.92 -53.11 8.08
CA TRP A 102 55.91 -54.35 8.83
C TRP A 102 54.52 -54.98 8.78
N LEU A 103 54.44 -56.29 8.56
CA LEU A 103 53.18 -57.04 8.47
C LEU A 103 53.13 -58.14 9.52
N ILE A 104 51.99 -58.22 10.23
CA ILE A 104 51.59 -59.41 10.99
C ILE A 104 50.32 -59.96 10.37
N LYS A 105 50.34 -61.23 9.92
CA LYS A 105 49.18 -61.88 9.32
C LYS A 105 48.04 -61.99 10.33
N THR A 106 46.80 -61.93 9.85
CA THR A 106 45.59 -61.96 10.69
C THR A 106 45.53 -63.14 11.64
N GLU A 107 45.91 -64.35 11.21
CA GLU A 107 45.93 -65.54 12.06
C GLU A 107 46.94 -65.41 13.22
N THR A 108 48.16 -64.97 12.91
CA THR A 108 49.22 -64.73 13.91
C THR A 108 48.85 -63.60 14.87
N PHE A 109 48.25 -62.52 14.35
CA PHE A 109 47.77 -61.41 15.18
C PHE A 109 46.66 -61.87 16.13
N ASN A 110 45.70 -62.67 15.66
CA ASN A 110 44.65 -63.23 16.51
C ASN A 110 45.21 -64.17 17.57
N GLN A 111 46.23 -64.97 17.25
CA GLN A 111 46.94 -65.79 18.24
C GLN A 111 47.63 -64.92 19.30
N LEU A 112 48.33 -63.86 18.89
CA LEU A 112 48.98 -62.92 19.81
C LEU A 112 47.96 -62.22 20.72
N VAL A 113 46.81 -61.79 20.19
CA VAL A 113 45.71 -61.20 20.97
C VAL A 113 45.09 -62.21 21.94
N SER A 114 45.00 -63.50 21.56
CA SER A 114 44.50 -64.55 22.44
C SER A 114 45.48 -64.90 23.57
N GLN A 115 46.78 -64.79 23.32
CA GLN A 115 47.84 -65.04 24.28
C GLN A 115 48.08 -63.86 25.22
N TYR A 116 47.91 -62.63 24.70
CA TYR A 116 48.08 -61.38 25.44
C TYR A 116 46.81 -60.51 25.29
N PRO A 117 45.74 -60.79 26.06
CA PRO A 117 44.50 -60.00 26.03
C PRO A 117 44.70 -58.50 26.31
N GLU A 118 45.82 -58.14 26.96
CA GLU A 118 46.22 -56.76 27.22
C GLU A 118 46.33 -55.92 25.94
N ILE A 119 46.63 -56.54 24.79
CA ILE A 119 46.67 -55.87 23.48
C ILE A 119 45.29 -55.26 23.18
N SER A 120 44.23 -56.07 23.27
CA SER A 120 42.86 -55.61 22.99
C SER A 120 42.37 -54.61 24.04
N GLN A 121 42.74 -54.81 25.31
CA GLN A 121 42.35 -53.94 26.41
C GLN A 121 42.96 -52.54 26.29
N ALA A 122 44.25 -52.41 25.98
CA ALA A 122 44.94 -51.12 25.87
C ALA A 122 44.36 -50.25 24.75
N PHE A 123 44.14 -50.83 23.56
CA PHE A 123 43.54 -50.09 22.45
C PHE A 123 42.07 -49.77 22.66
N SER A 124 41.31 -50.65 23.35
CA SER A 124 39.92 -50.36 23.72
C SER A 124 39.82 -49.19 24.69
N GLN A 125 40.72 -49.09 25.67
CA GLN A 125 40.77 -47.97 26.63
C GLN A 125 41.09 -46.65 25.93
N GLN A 126 42.11 -46.62 25.07
CA GLN A 126 42.44 -45.41 24.30
C GLN A 126 41.27 -44.94 23.41
N LEU A 127 40.58 -45.87 22.74
CA LEU A 127 39.41 -45.54 21.94
C LEU A 127 38.26 -44.96 22.77
N VAL A 128 38.06 -45.46 24.00
CA VAL A 128 37.05 -44.91 24.93
C VAL A 128 37.43 -43.49 25.34
N GLU A 129 38.67 -43.23 25.71
CA GLU A 129 39.14 -41.88 26.09
C GLU A 129 39.01 -40.87 24.94
N GLU A 130 39.37 -41.26 23.71
CA GLU A 130 39.23 -40.41 22.53
C GLU A 130 37.75 -40.12 22.20
N VAL A 131 36.87 -41.13 22.32
CA VAL A 131 35.42 -40.97 22.11
C VAL A 131 34.80 -40.10 23.20
N GLU A 132 35.18 -40.29 24.47
CA GLU A 132 34.70 -39.46 25.59
C GLU A 132 35.13 -37.99 25.42
N ALA A 133 36.39 -37.75 25.05
CA ALA A 133 36.89 -36.40 24.78
C ALA A 133 36.15 -35.73 23.61
N LEU A 134 35.97 -36.44 22.49
CA LEU A 134 35.22 -35.93 21.34
C LEU A 134 33.74 -35.70 21.67
N SER A 135 33.11 -36.60 22.43
CA SER A 135 31.71 -36.46 22.83
C SER A 135 31.51 -35.24 23.74
N SER A 136 32.41 -35.03 24.70
CA SER A 136 32.38 -33.88 25.60
C SER A 136 32.56 -32.56 24.85
N GLN A 137 33.49 -32.53 23.88
CA GLN A 137 33.69 -31.37 23.01
C GLN A 137 32.46 -31.08 22.14
N LEU A 138 31.81 -32.13 21.61
CA LEU A 138 30.61 -32.00 20.81
C LEU A 138 29.43 -31.48 21.63
N VAL A 139 29.24 -31.99 22.87
CA VAL A 139 28.21 -31.52 23.80
C VAL A 139 28.42 -30.04 24.12
N TYR A 140 29.66 -29.63 24.42
CA TYR A 140 29.97 -28.22 24.69
C TYR A 140 29.64 -27.31 23.49
N GLU A 141 30.03 -27.68 22.27
CA GLU A 141 29.71 -26.90 21.08
C GLU A 141 28.20 -26.88 20.77
N GLN A 142 27.47 -27.98 21.03
CA GLN A 142 26.02 -28.01 20.89
C GLN A 142 25.33 -27.06 21.88
N GLU A 143 25.70 -27.09 23.16
CA GLU A 143 25.17 -26.18 24.18
C GLU A 143 25.47 -24.72 23.83
N ARG A 144 26.70 -24.44 23.40
CA ARG A 144 27.11 -23.12 22.92
C ARG A 144 26.26 -22.62 21.76
N LEU A 145 26.01 -23.46 20.75
CA LEU A 145 25.17 -23.09 19.61
C LEU A 145 23.71 -22.84 20.01
N LEU A 146 23.16 -23.65 20.92
CA LEU A 146 21.80 -23.47 21.43
C LEU A 146 21.63 -22.14 22.16
N ILE A 147 22.63 -21.71 22.93
CA ILE A 147 22.63 -20.42 23.62
C ILE A 147 22.65 -19.25 22.61
N LEU A 148 23.46 -19.36 21.55
CA LEU A 148 23.62 -18.27 20.57
C LEU A 148 22.50 -18.21 19.52
N GLN A 149 21.84 -19.33 19.21
CA GLN A 149 20.87 -19.47 18.11
C GLN A 149 19.82 -18.35 18.05
N PRO A 150 19.17 -17.93 19.16
CA PRO A 150 18.14 -16.89 19.12
C PRO A 150 18.67 -15.51 18.71
N TYR A 151 19.98 -15.30 18.87
CA TYR A 151 20.63 -14.00 18.72
C TYR A 151 21.49 -13.90 17.44
N LEU A 152 21.73 -15.01 16.75
CA LEU A 152 22.62 -15.05 15.59
C LEU A 152 22.13 -14.17 14.43
N VAL A 153 23.05 -13.39 13.88
CA VAL A 153 22.87 -12.59 12.66
C VAL A 153 23.73 -13.21 11.56
N PRO A 154 23.15 -14.02 10.66
CA PRO A 154 23.94 -14.85 9.73
C PRO A 154 24.58 -14.08 8.58
N LYS A 155 24.05 -12.89 8.26
CA LYS A 155 24.57 -12.02 7.19
C LYS A 155 24.13 -10.58 7.37
N ALA A 156 24.92 -9.65 6.83
CA ALA A 156 24.45 -8.29 6.58
C ALA A 156 23.33 -8.32 5.52
N ARG A 157 22.30 -7.48 5.68
CA ARG A 157 21.18 -7.44 4.73
C ARG A 157 21.60 -6.87 3.38
N ARG A 158 22.42 -5.82 3.41
CA ARG A 158 22.89 -5.05 2.23
C ARG A 158 23.97 -4.04 2.59
N GLY A 159 24.71 -3.58 1.59
CA GLY A 159 25.58 -2.40 1.70
C GLY A 159 24.80 -1.08 1.86
N ILE A 160 25.50 0.00 2.18
CA ILE A 160 24.91 1.36 2.24
C ILE A 160 24.50 1.81 0.84
N VAL A 161 23.26 2.26 0.69
CA VAL A 161 22.67 2.80 -0.57
C VAL A 161 22.79 4.33 -0.59
N GLY A 162 22.95 4.93 -1.76
CA GLY A 162 23.05 6.37 -1.95
C GLY A 162 24.41 6.87 -2.46
N ARG A 163 24.44 8.06 -3.05
CA ARG A 163 25.65 8.71 -3.61
C ARG A 163 26.02 10.02 -2.92
N SER A 164 25.24 10.45 -1.93
CA SER A 164 25.51 11.69 -1.19
C SER A 164 26.86 11.64 -0.47
N ARG A 165 27.42 12.82 -0.18
CA ARG A 165 28.60 12.96 0.68
C ARG A 165 28.45 12.25 2.03
N TYR A 166 27.21 12.18 2.56
CA TYR A 166 26.89 11.49 3.81
C TYR A 166 26.96 9.97 3.66
N ALA A 167 26.45 9.41 2.56
CA ALA A 167 26.57 7.98 2.27
C ALA A 167 28.04 7.57 2.05
N VAL A 168 28.82 8.38 1.33
CA VAL A 168 30.27 8.14 1.12
C VAL A 168 31.03 8.17 2.44
N ARG A 169 30.80 9.19 3.28
CA ARG A 169 31.41 9.29 4.61
C ARG A 169 31.05 8.09 5.49
N LEU A 170 29.78 7.69 5.50
CA LEU A 170 29.32 6.54 6.27
C LEU A 170 30.00 5.23 5.83
N ARG A 171 30.16 5.00 4.52
CA ARG A 171 30.93 3.84 4.00
C ARG A 171 32.38 3.87 4.47
N SER A 172 33.02 5.04 4.44
CA SER A 172 34.39 5.21 4.93
C SER A 172 34.51 4.88 6.42
N GLN A 173 33.60 5.40 7.25
CA GLN A 173 33.56 5.13 8.69
C GLN A 173 33.34 3.65 9.00
N ILE A 174 32.43 2.97 8.27
CA ILE A 174 32.22 1.52 8.40
C ILE A 174 33.51 0.76 8.03
N LYS A 175 34.16 1.12 6.92
CA LYS A 175 35.41 0.47 6.48
C LYS A 175 36.53 0.68 7.49
N GLN A 176 36.61 1.85 8.11
CA GLN A 176 37.59 2.14 9.15
C GLN A 176 37.31 1.32 10.41
N ALA A 177 36.08 1.31 10.91
CA ALA A 177 35.67 0.55 12.08
C ALA A 177 35.78 -0.98 11.89
N ALA A 178 35.77 -1.46 10.64
CA ALA A 178 35.96 -2.88 10.32
C ALA A 178 37.44 -3.32 10.37
N LYS A 179 38.41 -2.39 10.38
CA LYS A 179 39.85 -2.75 10.36
C LYS A 179 40.38 -3.21 11.72
N ASN A 180 39.80 -2.72 12.80
CA ASN A 180 40.27 -2.90 14.16
C ASN A 180 39.13 -3.41 15.05
N ARG A 181 39.41 -4.36 15.97
CA ARG A 181 38.43 -4.98 16.91
C ARG A 181 37.97 -4.02 18.03
N GLN A 182 38.06 -2.73 17.76
CA GLN A 182 37.69 -1.65 18.64
C GLN A 182 36.17 -1.58 18.85
N SER A 183 35.78 -1.01 19.98
CA SER A 183 34.38 -0.76 20.31
C SER A 183 33.80 0.34 19.42
N VAL A 184 32.53 0.19 19.03
CA VAL A 184 31.86 1.14 18.11
C VAL A 184 30.51 1.55 18.67
N LEU A 185 30.24 2.84 18.76
CA LEU A 185 28.90 3.38 19.04
C LEU A 185 28.29 3.96 17.77
N ILE A 186 27.16 3.38 17.36
CA ILE A 186 26.35 3.81 16.23
C ILE A 186 25.07 4.45 16.76
N PHE A 187 24.88 5.73 16.53
CA PHE A 187 23.68 6.43 16.99
C PHE A 187 23.03 7.31 15.92
N GLY A 188 21.75 7.54 16.09
CA GLY A 188 20.94 8.36 15.18
C GLY A 188 19.46 8.02 15.29
N GLU A 189 18.61 8.82 14.70
CA GLU A 189 17.15 8.72 14.78
C GLU A 189 16.55 7.31 14.50
N PRO A 190 15.31 7.07 14.94
CA PRO A 190 14.58 5.85 14.66
C PRO A 190 14.49 5.56 13.15
N GLY A 191 14.54 4.27 12.81
CA GLY A 191 14.33 3.82 11.42
C GLY A 191 15.52 3.99 10.47
N LEU A 192 16.74 4.21 10.98
CA LEU A 192 17.97 4.33 10.17
C LEU A 192 18.70 2.99 9.88
N GLU A 193 18.12 1.85 10.28
CA GLU A 193 18.70 0.50 10.10
C GLU A 193 20.15 0.39 10.62
N LYS A 194 20.40 0.95 11.81
CA LYS A 194 21.72 0.99 12.47
C LYS A 194 22.27 -0.41 12.78
N ASP A 195 21.39 -1.38 13.02
CA ASP A 195 21.75 -2.79 13.21
C ASP A 195 22.38 -3.41 11.94
N ASN A 196 21.92 -3.02 10.75
CA ASN A 196 22.58 -3.42 9.51
C ASN A 196 23.96 -2.75 9.34
N ILE A 197 24.16 -1.53 9.85
CA ILE A 197 25.47 -0.87 9.86
C ILE A 197 26.44 -1.65 10.76
N ALA A 198 25.99 -2.07 11.95
CA ALA A 198 26.77 -2.92 12.84
C ALA A 198 27.16 -4.25 12.17
N ALA A 199 26.21 -4.91 11.49
CA ALA A 199 26.49 -6.12 10.74
C ALA A 199 27.52 -5.90 9.62
N LEU A 200 27.46 -4.77 8.90
CA LEU A 200 28.44 -4.44 7.86
C LEU A 200 29.86 -4.27 8.40
N ILE A 201 30.01 -3.75 9.63
CA ILE A 201 31.32 -3.65 10.29
C ILE A 201 31.91 -5.05 10.52
N HIS A 202 31.12 -5.95 11.12
CA HIS A 202 31.54 -7.32 11.38
C HIS A 202 31.90 -8.08 10.09
N PHE A 203 31.00 -8.13 9.11
CA PHE A 203 31.23 -8.88 7.86
C PHE A 203 32.28 -8.22 6.94
N GLY A 204 32.65 -6.96 7.21
CA GLY A 204 33.75 -6.27 6.56
C GLY A 204 35.12 -6.48 7.23
N SER A 205 35.17 -7.14 8.40
CA SER A 205 36.38 -7.37 9.19
C SER A 205 37.09 -8.69 8.84
N SER A 206 38.28 -8.92 9.42
CA SER A 206 38.98 -10.22 9.34
C SER A 206 38.19 -11.36 9.98
N GLU A 207 37.34 -11.05 10.97
CA GLU A 207 36.56 -12.02 11.76
C GLU A 207 35.17 -12.31 11.18
N ARG A 208 34.93 -12.01 9.89
CA ARG A 208 33.64 -12.25 9.21
C ARG A 208 33.11 -13.70 9.26
N ARG A 209 33.93 -14.66 9.68
CA ARG A 209 33.59 -16.09 9.85
C ARG A 209 33.23 -16.44 11.30
N LYS A 210 33.51 -15.56 12.25
CA LYS A 210 33.14 -15.72 13.67
C LYS A 210 31.65 -15.40 13.87
N PRO A 211 31.01 -15.90 14.94
CA PRO A 211 29.62 -15.59 15.22
C PRO A 211 29.38 -14.09 15.45
N LEU A 212 28.30 -13.58 14.87
CA LEU A 212 27.74 -12.27 15.15
C LEU A 212 26.40 -12.46 15.86
N ILE A 213 26.26 -11.94 17.07
CA ILE A 213 24.99 -11.95 17.80
C ILE A 213 24.46 -10.53 18.01
N LYS A 214 23.14 -10.39 18.00
CA LYS A 214 22.44 -9.14 18.29
C LYS A 214 21.45 -9.34 19.42
N VAL A 215 21.63 -8.57 20.48
CA VAL A 215 20.77 -8.56 21.67
C VAL A 215 19.96 -7.27 21.67
N ASP A 216 18.64 -7.38 21.87
CA ASP A 216 17.79 -6.21 22.10
C ASP A 216 17.83 -5.86 23.59
N CYS A 217 18.30 -4.66 23.92
CA CYS A 217 18.45 -4.24 25.32
C CYS A 217 17.10 -4.13 26.04
N SER A 218 16.00 -3.94 25.30
CA SER A 218 14.64 -3.91 25.87
C SER A 218 14.17 -5.26 26.42
N THR A 219 14.78 -6.37 25.97
CA THR A 219 14.42 -7.73 26.42
C THR A 219 15.33 -8.26 27.52
N LEU A 220 16.39 -7.52 27.89
CA LEU A 220 17.34 -7.94 28.92
C LEU A 220 16.72 -7.83 30.31
N GLN A 221 16.86 -8.90 31.10
CA GLN A 221 16.48 -8.88 32.51
C GLN A 221 17.42 -7.98 33.31
N THR A 222 16.88 -7.30 34.33
CA THR A 222 17.63 -6.42 35.24
C THR A 222 18.82 -7.11 35.91
N SER A 223 18.73 -8.44 36.11
CA SER A 223 19.81 -9.24 36.70
C SER A 223 21.05 -9.34 35.81
N GLY A 224 20.94 -9.15 34.49
CA GLY A 224 22.03 -9.32 33.54
C GLY A 224 22.53 -10.77 33.37
N SER A 225 21.86 -11.76 34.00
CA SER A 225 22.38 -13.14 34.05
C SER A 225 22.42 -13.84 32.69
N GLU A 226 21.62 -13.39 31.73
CA GLU A 226 21.67 -13.88 30.36
C GLU A 226 22.93 -13.41 29.62
N LEU A 227 23.34 -12.16 29.83
CA LEU A 227 24.51 -11.57 29.20
C LEU A 227 25.81 -12.08 29.84
N LEU A 228 25.86 -12.05 31.17
CA LEU A 228 27.06 -12.30 31.98
C LEU A 228 27.20 -13.75 32.45
N GLY A 229 26.12 -14.54 32.41
CA GLY A 229 26.08 -15.88 32.99
C GLY A 229 25.89 -15.86 34.50
N ARG A 230 25.82 -17.06 35.10
CA ARG A 230 25.77 -17.25 36.55
C ARG A 230 26.95 -18.06 37.05
N VAL A 231 27.46 -17.72 38.24
CA VAL A 231 28.49 -18.52 38.91
C VAL A 231 27.98 -19.94 39.14
N GLY A 232 28.73 -20.96 38.71
CA GLY A 232 28.34 -22.38 38.81
C GLY A 232 27.12 -22.79 37.97
N GLY A 233 26.63 -21.92 37.08
CA GLY A 233 25.46 -22.15 36.24
C GLY A 233 25.76 -22.10 34.74
N LYS A 234 24.71 -21.85 33.94
CA LYS A 234 24.86 -21.73 32.49
C LYS A 234 25.75 -20.54 32.11
N PRO A 235 26.63 -20.69 31.11
CA PRO A 235 27.47 -19.59 30.62
C PRO A 235 26.61 -18.48 30.01
N GLY A 236 27.10 -17.25 30.12
CA GLY A 236 26.45 -16.07 29.53
C GLY A 236 26.71 -15.96 28.04
N LEU A 237 25.97 -15.06 27.37
CA LEU A 237 26.16 -14.77 25.95
C LEU A 237 27.59 -14.32 25.61
N ILE A 238 28.27 -13.57 26.49
CA ILE A 238 29.64 -13.11 26.25
C ILE A 238 30.61 -14.29 26.22
N GLU A 239 30.48 -15.22 27.17
CA GLU A 239 31.31 -16.42 27.26
C GLU A 239 31.06 -17.36 26.09
N ALA A 240 29.80 -17.66 25.79
CA ALA A 240 29.42 -18.51 24.68
C ALA A 240 29.87 -17.93 23.32
N LEU A 241 29.94 -16.61 23.18
CA LEU A 241 30.34 -15.96 21.94
C LEU A 241 31.85 -16.10 21.64
N GLY A 242 32.70 -15.96 22.66
CA GLY A 242 34.16 -15.94 22.51
C GLY A 242 34.65 -14.78 21.63
N GLU A 243 35.47 -15.06 20.63
CA GLU A 243 36.06 -14.08 19.70
C GLU A 243 35.08 -13.46 18.67
N GLY A 244 33.77 -13.60 18.86
CA GLY A 244 32.75 -13.09 17.96
C GLY A 244 32.50 -11.59 18.06
N THR A 245 31.32 -11.15 17.60
CA THR A 245 30.86 -9.76 17.73
C THR A 245 29.49 -9.71 18.39
N LEU A 246 29.36 -8.85 19.40
CA LEU A 246 28.14 -8.61 20.15
C LEU A 246 27.58 -7.23 19.79
N ILE A 247 26.37 -7.20 19.26
CA ILE A 247 25.60 -5.98 19.01
C ILE A 247 24.62 -5.76 20.15
N PHE A 248 24.79 -4.66 20.89
CA PHE A 248 23.77 -4.15 21.81
C PHE A 248 22.82 -3.22 21.04
N ASN A 249 21.62 -3.69 20.76
CA ASN A 249 20.60 -2.92 20.05
C ASN A 249 19.69 -2.18 21.02
N ASN A 250 19.37 -0.92 20.72
CA ASN A 250 18.50 -0.07 21.56
C ASN A 250 19.02 0.15 22.99
N VAL A 251 20.31 0.46 23.19
CA VAL A 251 20.89 0.66 24.54
C VAL A 251 20.22 1.75 25.38
N HIS A 252 19.46 2.66 24.76
CA HIS A 252 18.66 3.65 25.48
C HIS A 252 17.46 3.05 26.24
N ASP A 253 17.08 1.81 25.93
CA ASP A 253 16.03 1.05 26.62
C ASP A 253 16.61 0.04 27.64
N LEU A 254 17.92 0.13 27.91
CA LEU A 254 18.59 -0.74 28.87
C LEU A 254 18.08 -0.48 30.31
N PRO A 255 17.90 -1.51 31.15
CA PRO A 255 17.71 -1.33 32.58
C PRO A 255 18.85 -0.49 33.19
N PRO A 256 18.54 0.51 34.04
CA PRO A 256 19.54 1.44 34.57
C PRO A 256 20.66 0.74 35.35
N GLU A 257 20.38 -0.41 35.96
CA GLU A 257 21.33 -1.24 36.71
C GLU A 257 22.41 -1.86 35.81
N LEU A 258 22.11 -2.09 34.53
CA LEU A 258 23.04 -2.70 33.59
C LEU A 258 23.92 -1.68 32.86
N LEU A 259 23.58 -0.38 32.90
CA LEU A 259 24.36 0.64 32.20
C LEU A 259 25.81 0.74 32.73
N PRO A 260 26.06 0.77 34.06
CA PRO A 260 27.42 0.75 34.60
C PRO A 260 28.19 -0.52 34.21
N VAL A 261 27.50 -1.65 34.11
CA VAL A 261 28.08 -2.95 33.73
C VAL A 261 28.56 -2.91 32.28
N ILE A 262 27.73 -2.41 31.35
CA ILE A 262 28.12 -2.29 29.94
C ILE A 262 29.25 -1.28 29.78
N ILE A 263 29.19 -0.15 30.49
CA ILE A 263 30.27 0.84 30.52
C ILE A 263 31.60 0.20 30.94
N ASN A 264 31.61 -0.56 32.03
CA ASN A 264 32.80 -1.26 32.50
C ASN A 264 33.28 -2.28 31.45
N LEU A 265 32.37 -3.12 30.93
CA LEU A 265 32.67 -4.11 29.91
C LEU A 265 33.34 -3.51 28.66
N VAL A 266 32.89 -2.34 28.21
CA VAL A 266 33.46 -1.65 27.05
C VAL A 266 34.82 -1.05 27.39
N ALA A 267 34.96 -0.43 28.57
CA ALA A 267 36.18 0.26 29.00
C ALA A 267 37.33 -0.72 29.31
N THR A 268 37.07 -1.76 30.10
CA THR A 268 38.10 -2.65 30.63
C THR A 268 38.21 -3.97 29.87
N LYS A 269 37.25 -4.28 28.98
CA LYS A 269 37.11 -5.60 28.36
C LYS A 269 37.00 -6.74 29.38
N THR A 270 36.45 -6.47 30.56
CA THR A 270 36.22 -7.47 31.60
C THR A 270 34.79 -7.45 32.12
N TYR A 271 34.32 -8.58 32.63
CA TYR A 271 33.00 -8.71 33.24
C TYR A 271 33.01 -9.74 34.37
N THR A 272 32.01 -9.67 35.25
CA THR A 272 31.87 -10.62 36.36
C THR A 272 30.52 -11.35 36.23
N PRO A 273 30.48 -12.70 36.27
CA PRO A 273 29.23 -13.45 36.25
C PRO A 273 28.34 -13.12 37.46
N VAL A 274 27.03 -13.25 37.28
CA VAL A 274 26.06 -12.93 38.34
C VAL A 274 26.11 -14.00 39.43
N SER A 275 26.27 -13.59 40.68
CA SER A 275 26.27 -14.47 41.86
C SER A 275 24.91 -14.40 42.57
N ARG A 276 24.47 -15.49 43.21
CA ARG A 276 23.23 -15.45 44.00
C ARG A 276 23.47 -14.69 45.30
N GLN A 277 22.42 -14.09 45.87
CA GLN A 277 22.54 -13.47 47.20
C GLN A 277 23.02 -14.50 48.23
N GLY A 278 24.13 -14.22 48.91
CA GLY A 278 24.77 -15.10 49.89
C GLY A 278 25.93 -15.95 49.36
N GLU A 279 26.18 -15.96 48.04
CA GLU A 279 27.34 -16.63 47.44
C GLU A 279 28.51 -15.63 47.26
N PRO A 280 29.78 -16.10 47.32
CA PRO A 280 30.93 -15.25 47.06
C PRO A 280 30.86 -14.68 45.62
N PRO A 281 31.29 -13.42 45.42
CA PRO A 281 31.28 -12.81 44.09
C PRO A 281 32.14 -13.62 43.12
N GLY A 282 31.63 -13.82 41.91
CA GLY A 282 32.34 -14.53 40.83
C GLY A 282 33.68 -13.89 40.47
N SER A 283 34.58 -14.67 39.87
CA SER A 283 35.85 -14.15 39.36
C SER A 283 35.65 -13.30 38.10
N THR A 284 36.42 -12.23 37.98
CA THR A 284 36.44 -11.36 36.80
C THR A 284 36.97 -12.14 35.59
N LYS A 285 36.22 -12.15 34.49
CA LYS A 285 36.56 -12.78 33.20
C LYS A 285 36.88 -11.71 32.14
N THR A 286 37.66 -12.08 31.13
CA THR A 286 37.96 -11.24 29.96
C THR A 286 36.91 -11.42 28.85
N CYS A 287 36.62 -10.34 28.13
CA CYS A 287 35.74 -10.32 26.96
C CYS A 287 36.57 -10.18 25.69
N GLU A 288 36.66 -11.27 24.92
CA GLU A 288 37.37 -11.27 23.64
C GLU A 288 36.52 -10.72 22.49
N ALA A 289 35.19 -10.64 22.67
CA ALA A 289 34.27 -10.20 21.63
C ALA A 289 34.46 -8.72 21.25
N GLN A 290 34.25 -8.41 19.97
CA GLN A 290 34.06 -7.03 19.54
C GLN A 290 32.68 -6.55 19.99
N ILE A 291 32.61 -5.36 20.57
CA ILE A 291 31.37 -4.78 21.09
C ILE A 291 30.93 -3.64 20.16
N ILE A 292 29.71 -3.74 19.62
CA ILE A 292 29.08 -2.69 18.83
C ILE A 292 27.79 -2.27 19.51
N ILE A 293 27.64 -0.98 19.77
CA ILE A 293 26.49 -0.42 20.46
C ILE A 293 25.64 0.37 19.47
N VAL A 294 24.32 0.19 19.52
CA VAL A 294 23.35 0.89 18.69
C VAL A 294 22.36 1.64 19.57
N SER A 295 22.19 2.94 19.32
CA SER A 295 21.26 3.81 20.08
C SER A 295 20.47 4.78 19.19
N GLU A 296 19.28 5.18 19.63
CA GLU A 296 18.50 6.25 19.00
C GLU A 296 18.90 7.65 19.46
N LYS A 297 19.46 7.73 20.66
CA LYS A 297 19.90 8.98 21.30
C LYS A 297 21.40 8.93 21.56
N ALA A 298 22.02 10.11 21.63
CA ALA A 298 23.38 10.20 22.14
C ALA A 298 23.36 9.87 23.63
N ILE A 299 24.27 9.00 24.07
CA ILE A 299 24.46 8.62 25.48
C ILE A 299 25.85 9.13 25.84
N SER A 300 25.91 10.20 26.63
CA SER A 300 27.13 10.94 26.97
C SER A 300 28.21 10.05 27.56
N GLU A 301 27.81 9.14 28.44
CA GLU A 301 28.67 8.23 29.19
C GLU A 301 29.41 7.30 28.23
N LEU A 302 28.71 6.71 27.26
CA LEU A 302 29.29 5.79 26.27
C LEU A 302 30.14 6.50 25.22
N ASN A 303 29.81 7.75 24.87
CA ASN A 303 30.57 8.53 23.87
C ASN A 303 32.04 8.72 24.27
N SER A 304 32.32 8.79 25.58
CA SER A 304 33.67 9.00 26.11
C SER A 304 34.51 7.73 26.19
N ILE A 305 33.88 6.56 26.13
CA ILE A 305 34.51 5.26 26.40
C ILE A 305 34.71 4.47 25.11
N VAL A 306 33.81 4.60 24.13
CA VAL A 306 33.93 3.88 22.86
C VAL A 306 35.04 4.44 21.98
N ASP A 307 35.76 3.56 21.30
CA ASP A 307 36.88 3.93 20.43
C ASP A 307 36.41 4.67 19.16
N ASN A 308 35.28 4.23 18.59
CA ASN A 308 34.77 4.75 17.33
C ASN A 308 33.31 5.22 17.46
N LEU A 309 33.06 6.46 17.04
CA LEU A 309 31.74 7.07 17.07
C LEU A 309 31.18 7.27 15.65
N ILE A 310 30.06 6.61 15.34
CA ILE A 310 29.37 6.71 14.04
C ILE A 310 27.99 7.33 14.24
N LYS A 311 27.89 8.63 13.94
CA LYS A 311 26.59 9.33 13.85
C LYS A 311 25.97 9.06 12.48
N VAL A 312 24.79 8.44 12.46
CA VAL A 312 24.05 8.16 11.23
C VAL A 312 23.14 9.35 10.91
N PRO A 313 23.39 10.10 9.81
CA PRO A 313 22.55 11.27 9.50
C PRO A 313 21.13 10.85 9.09
N PRO A 314 20.09 11.57 9.54
CA PRO A 314 18.71 11.30 9.18
C PRO A 314 18.44 11.54 7.69
N LEU A 315 17.38 10.92 7.18
CA LEU A 315 17.02 10.92 5.77
C LEU A 315 16.76 12.33 5.23
N ARG A 316 16.18 13.23 6.05
CA ARG A 316 15.95 14.64 5.68
C ARG A 316 17.20 15.44 5.33
N ILE A 317 18.38 15.04 5.84
CA ILE A 317 19.65 15.71 5.53
C ILE A 317 20.32 15.09 4.29
N ARG A 318 19.95 13.85 3.95
CA ARG A 318 20.50 13.08 2.81
C ARG A 318 19.45 12.85 1.73
N LYS A 319 18.62 13.85 1.44
CA LYS A 319 17.54 13.80 0.42
C LYS A 319 18.04 13.39 -0.98
N ALA A 320 19.30 13.67 -1.31
CA ALA A 320 19.94 13.22 -2.55
C ALA A 320 20.02 11.68 -2.69
N ASP A 321 19.97 10.93 -1.59
CA ASP A 321 19.99 9.46 -1.61
C ASP A 321 18.60 8.86 -1.85
N LEU A 322 17.52 9.63 -1.76
CA LEU A 322 16.14 9.12 -1.81
C LEU A 322 15.85 8.36 -3.09
N GLU A 323 16.32 8.84 -4.24
CA GLU A 323 16.12 8.16 -5.52
C GLU A 323 16.73 6.76 -5.53
N ASP A 324 17.97 6.63 -5.05
CA ASP A 324 18.67 5.35 -4.95
C ASP A 324 17.94 4.40 -3.99
N TRP A 325 17.43 4.92 -2.87
CA TRP A 325 16.65 4.13 -1.90
C TRP A 325 15.33 3.64 -2.48
N VAL A 326 14.60 4.50 -3.17
CA VAL A 326 13.33 4.16 -3.80
C VAL A 326 13.55 3.10 -4.86
N LYS A 327 14.58 3.24 -5.71
CA LYS A 327 14.97 2.23 -6.70
C LYS A 327 15.38 0.91 -6.05
N TYR A 328 16.10 0.97 -4.93
CA TYR A 328 16.51 -0.22 -4.19
C TYR A 328 15.30 -0.96 -3.61
N TYR A 329 14.45 -0.26 -2.86
CA TYR A 329 13.27 -0.87 -2.25
C TYR A 329 12.28 -1.36 -3.29
N SER A 330 12.07 -0.61 -4.38
CA SER A 330 11.17 -1.06 -5.44
C SER A 330 11.64 -2.36 -6.08
N SER A 331 12.92 -2.45 -6.42
CA SER A 331 13.52 -3.68 -6.95
C SER A 331 13.40 -4.85 -5.97
N LEU A 332 13.70 -4.63 -4.69
CA LEU A 332 13.65 -5.65 -3.65
C LEU A 332 12.22 -6.19 -3.46
N ILE A 333 11.24 -5.29 -3.37
CA ILE A 333 9.83 -5.63 -3.10
C ILE A 333 9.20 -6.26 -4.34
N CYS A 334 9.48 -5.74 -5.54
CA CYS A 334 8.99 -6.33 -6.79
C CYS A 334 9.46 -7.78 -6.95
N ARG A 335 10.74 -8.07 -6.69
CA ARG A 335 11.30 -9.43 -6.74
C ARG A 335 10.66 -10.34 -5.69
N ALA A 336 10.52 -9.87 -4.45
CA ALA A 336 9.92 -10.66 -3.38
C ALA A 336 8.45 -11.02 -3.63
N LYS A 337 7.72 -10.18 -4.39
CA LYS A 337 6.30 -10.39 -4.70
C LYS A 337 6.05 -10.95 -6.10
N GLY A 338 7.09 -11.20 -6.90
CA GLY A 338 6.95 -11.69 -8.27
C GLY A 338 6.24 -10.72 -9.23
N VAL A 339 6.36 -9.40 -9.01
CA VAL A 339 5.76 -8.37 -9.87
C VAL A 339 6.80 -7.64 -10.72
N GLU A 340 6.38 -7.09 -11.86
CA GLU A 340 7.27 -6.33 -12.74
C GLU A 340 7.88 -5.10 -12.06
N LYS A 341 9.04 -4.68 -12.56
CA LYS A 341 9.81 -3.58 -11.98
C LYS A 341 9.10 -2.24 -12.24
N VAL A 342 8.71 -1.58 -11.14
CA VAL A 342 8.06 -0.27 -11.19
C VAL A 342 9.09 0.87 -11.31
N ARG A 343 8.70 1.92 -12.03
CA ARG A 343 9.35 3.22 -12.13
C ARG A 343 8.66 4.20 -11.19
N VAL A 344 9.37 5.24 -10.77
CA VAL A 344 8.79 6.31 -9.95
C VAL A 344 8.87 7.59 -10.75
N THR A 345 7.75 8.30 -10.83
CA THR A 345 7.66 9.56 -11.59
C THR A 345 8.52 10.66 -10.94
N PRO A 346 9.05 11.61 -11.74
CA PRO A 346 9.82 12.74 -11.20
C PRO A 346 9.05 13.59 -10.19
N GLU A 347 7.74 13.73 -10.36
CA GLU A 347 6.83 14.45 -9.46
C GLU A 347 6.76 13.75 -8.09
N ALA A 348 6.55 12.43 -8.10
CA ALA A 348 6.53 11.61 -6.90
C ALA A 348 7.87 11.68 -6.14
N LEU A 349 8.99 11.65 -6.88
CA LEU A 349 10.33 11.79 -6.29
C LEU A 349 10.55 13.17 -5.67
N ARG A 350 10.16 14.25 -6.36
CA ARG A 350 10.23 15.62 -5.82
C ARG A 350 9.39 15.75 -4.55
N ARG A 351 8.21 15.14 -4.52
CA ARG A 351 7.36 15.14 -3.32
C ARG A 351 7.96 14.36 -2.17
N LEU A 352 8.53 13.18 -2.43
CA LEU A 352 9.29 12.43 -1.43
C LEU A 352 10.44 13.28 -0.88
N GLN A 353 11.18 14.00 -1.73
CA GLN A 353 12.26 14.90 -1.30
C GLN A 353 11.76 16.09 -0.47
N ALA A 354 10.52 16.54 -0.66
CA ALA A 354 9.94 17.61 0.16
C ALA A 354 9.59 17.15 1.59
N TYR A 355 9.40 15.85 1.83
CA TYR A 355 9.01 15.31 3.14
C TYR A 355 10.21 15.01 4.05
N ASP A 356 10.00 15.08 5.37
CA ASP A 356 11.07 15.00 6.37
C ASP A 356 11.34 13.59 6.91
N PHE A 357 10.43 12.63 6.70
CA PHE A 357 10.55 11.24 7.15
C PHE A 357 10.92 11.11 8.63
N PRO A 358 10.01 11.42 9.58
CA PRO A 358 10.26 11.27 11.00
C PRO A 358 10.72 9.85 11.38
N ASN A 359 10.32 8.82 10.62
CA ASN A 359 10.73 7.42 10.82
C ASN A 359 11.73 6.92 9.76
N ASN A 360 12.43 7.83 9.09
CA ASN A 360 13.56 7.60 8.18
C ASN A 360 13.34 6.46 7.15
N LEU A 361 14.28 5.50 7.05
CA LEU A 361 14.26 4.44 6.04
C LEU A 361 13.13 3.43 6.28
N ARG A 362 12.71 3.24 7.54
CA ARG A 362 11.56 2.38 7.89
C ARG A 362 10.28 2.95 7.28
N GLU A 363 10.05 4.25 7.41
CA GLU A 363 8.91 4.93 6.80
C GLU A 363 8.97 4.91 5.27
N LEU A 364 10.13 5.22 4.70
CA LEU A 364 10.32 5.20 3.25
C LEU A 364 10.04 3.80 2.66
N ARG A 365 10.56 2.75 3.28
CA ARG A 365 10.31 1.36 2.86
C ARG A 365 8.82 1.05 2.88
N ASN A 366 8.13 1.42 3.96
CA ASN A 366 6.69 1.19 4.10
C ASN A 366 5.88 1.96 3.05
N LEU A 367 6.26 3.21 2.74
CA LEU A 367 5.61 4.02 1.70
C LEU A 367 5.81 3.40 0.30
N VAL A 368 7.04 3.00 -0.04
CA VAL A 368 7.34 2.36 -1.34
C VAL A 368 6.65 1.01 -1.45
N GLU A 369 6.64 0.21 -0.39
CA GLU A 369 5.93 -1.06 -0.36
C GLU A 369 4.43 -0.88 -0.56
N ARG A 370 3.84 0.09 0.13
CA ARG A 370 2.42 0.45 -0.03
C ARG A 370 2.12 0.89 -1.46
N ALA A 371 2.96 1.76 -2.03
CA ALA A 371 2.79 2.25 -3.40
C ALA A 371 2.84 1.10 -4.42
N ILE A 372 3.75 0.15 -4.27
CA ILE A 372 3.86 -1.03 -5.15
C ILE A 372 2.63 -1.94 -5.02
N ILE A 373 2.13 -2.14 -3.80
CA ILE A 373 0.90 -2.90 -3.59
C ILE A 373 -0.30 -2.20 -4.23
N GLN A 374 -0.35 -0.86 -4.18
CA GLN A 374 -1.43 -0.05 -4.75
C GLN A 374 -1.44 -0.02 -6.29
N LEU A 375 -0.31 -0.32 -6.94
CA LEU A 375 -0.15 -0.15 -8.39
C LEU A 375 -0.98 -1.09 -9.28
N GLN A 376 -1.47 -2.22 -8.77
CA GLN A 376 -2.35 -3.16 -9.53
C GLN A 376 -1.91 -3.42 -11.00
N GLY A 377 -0.61 -3.65 -11.22
CA GLY A 377 -0.06 -3.90 -12.56
C GLY A 377 0.23 -2.65 -13.39
N GLY A 378 0.19 -1.45 -12.79
CA GLY A 378 0.84 -0.26 -13.30
C GLY A 378 2.35 -0.32 -13.07
N LEU A 379 3.11 0.24 -14.01
CA LEU A 379 4.58 0.28 -13.93
C LEU A 379 5.09 1.59 -13.33
N GLU A 380 4.25 2.53 -12.90
CA GLU A 380 4.69 3.87 -12.49
C GLU A 380 4.05 4.36 -11.18
N ILE A 381 4.87 4.62 -10.16
CA ILE A 381 4.46 5.24 -8.90
C ILE A 381 4.34 6.76 -9.10
N THR A 382 3.13 7.29 -8.92
CA THR A 382 2.80 8.73 -8.95
C THR A 382 2.70 9.33 -7.54
N GLU A 383 2.68 10.67 -7.45
CA GLU A 383 2.56 11.38 -6.16
C GLU A 383 1.31 10.97 -5.36
N GLU A 384 0.18 10.84 -6.06
CA GLU A 384 -1.13 10.50 -5.49
C GLU A 384 -1.16 9.12 -4.81
N ILE A 385 -0.30 8.21 -5.29
CA ILE A 385 -0.14 6.86 -4.73
C ILE A 385 0.68 6.95 -3.43
N ILE A 386 1.69 7.82 -3.37
CA ILE A 386 2.58 7.93 -2.21
C ILE A 386 1.91 8.66 -1.04
N TRP A 387 1.23 9.78 -1.32
CA TRP A 387 0.70 10.67 -0.29
C TRP A 387 -0.84 10.78 -0.35
N PRO A 388 -1.58 9.98 0.43
CA PRO A 388 -2.98 10.27 0.68
C PRO A 388 -3.09 11.61 1.46
N SER A 389 -3.94 12.53 1.00
CA SER A 389 -4.11 13.87 1.55
C SER A 389 -4.42 13.85 3.06
N GLN A 390 -3.73 14.68 3.85
CA GLN A 390 -3.93 14.78 5.32
C GLN A 390 -5.31 15.34 5.68
N THR A 391 -5.95 14.73 6.68
CA THR A 391 -7.27 15.13 7.20
C THR A 391 -7.18 16.44 7.99
N LYS A 392 -7.71 17.55 7.46
CA LYS A 392 -8.05 18.72 8.28
C LYS A 392 -9.17 18.34 9.27
N LYS A 393 -9.12 18.89 10.50
CA LYS A 393 -10.00 18.59 11.65
C LYS A 393 -11.47 18.34 11.25
N LYS A 394 -12.07 17.26 11.77
CA LYS A 394 -13.49 16.87 11.63
C LYS A 394 -14.45 17.84 12.36
N GLN A 395 -14.45 19.13 12.04
CA GLN A 395 -15.48 20.03 12.57
C GLN A 395 -16.74 19.90 11.70
N PHE A 396 -17.90 19.66 12.34
CA PHE A 396 -19.25 19.60 11.72
C PHE A 396 -19.60 18.37 10.85
N ARG A 397 -19.28 17.14 11.28
CA ARG A 397 -19.73 15.91 10.60
C ARG A 397 -20.36 14.92 11.60
N LEU A 398 -21.59 14.47 11.32
CA LEU A 398 -22.31 13.45 12.09
C LEU A 398 -22.43 12.16 11.29
N ASN A 399 -21.91 11.04 11.79
CA ASN A 399 -22.01 9.74 11.10
C ASN A 399 -23.41 9.13 11.28
N LEU A 400 -24.22 9.14 10.22
CA LEU A 400 -25.58 8.61 10.19
C LEU A 400 -25.63 7.09 10.36
N LEU A 401 -24.59 6.35 9.90
CA LEU A 401 -24.54 4.89 10.00
C LEU A 401 -24.33 4.39 11.43
N ASN A 402 -23.67 5.19 12.27
CA ASN A 402 -23.52 4.88 13.69
C ASN A 402 -24.77 5.28 14.49
N THR A 403 -25.41 6.39 14.11
CA THR A 403 -26.62 6.90 14.76
C THR A 403 -27.85 6.03 14.46
N TYR A 404 -27.97 5.51 13.22
CA TYR A 404 -29.10 4.70 12.77
C TYR A 404 -28.64 3.33 12.24
N PRO A 405 -28.52 2.30 13.10
CA PRO A 405 -28.06 0.96 12.69
C PRO A 405 -28.94 0.29 11.63
N ARG A 406 -30.27 0.53 11.67
CA ARG A 406 -31.21 0.02 10.65
C ARG A 406 -30.88 0.55 9.25
N LEU A 407 -30.47 1.81 9.14
CA LEU A 407 -30.03 2.41 7.88
C LEU A 407 -28.79 1.71 7.33
N ARG A 408 -27.81 1.41 8.19
CA ARG A 408 -26.61 0.65 7.80
C ARG A 408 -26.98 -0.75 7.29
N HIS A 409 -27.91 -1.43 7.95
CA HIS A 409 -28.36 -2.76 7.53
C HIS A 409 -29.06 -2.69 6.15
N PHE A 410 -29.96 -1.73 5.97
CA PHE A 410 -30.63 -1.49 4.70
C PHE A 410 -29.65 -1.20 3.55
N LEU A 411 -28.71 -0.28 3.74
CA LEU A 411 -27.73 0.11 2.71
C LEU A 411 -26.72 -1.00 2.38
N ARG A 412 -26.54 -1.99 3.26
CA ARG A 412 -25.72 -3.18 3.02
C ARG A 412 -26.49 -4.32 2.36
N SER A 413 -27.82 -4.32 2.47
CA SER A 413 -28.67 -5.37 1.90
C SER A 413 -28.57 -5.42 0.36
N PRO A 414 -28.93 -6.56 -0.27
CA PRO A 414 -29.08 -6.64 -1.72
C PRO A 414 -30.21 -5.74 -2.25
N TRP A 415 -31.08 -5.23 -1.37
CA TRP A 415 -32.15 -4.31 -1.77
C TRP A 415 -31.59 -3.01 -2.35
N TRP A 416 -30.53 -2.46 -1.74
CA TRP A 416 -29.86 -1.24 -2.21
C TRP A 416 -28.50 -1.53 -2.88
N PRO A 417 -28.22 -1.08 -4.11
CA PRO A 417 -29.18 -0.67 -5.13
C PRO A 417 -29.53 -1.83 -6.07
N ASP A 418 -29.05 -3.06 -5.84
CA ASP A 418 -29.09 -4.16 -6.81
C ASP A 418 -30.53 -4.59 -7.13
N TRP A 419 -31.36 -4.87 -6.11
CA TRP A 419 -32.75 -5.25 -6.34
C TRP A 419 -33.56 -4.14 -7.01
N ILE A 420 -33.36 -2.87 -6.60
CA ILE A 420 -34.03 -1.73 -7.24
C ILE A 420 -33.65 -1.66 -8.72
N ASN A 421 -32.37 -1.79 -9.04
CA ASN A 421 -31.90 -1.67 -10.42
C ASN A 421 -32.37 -2.83 -11.30
N TYR A 422 -32.12 -4.08 -10.88
CA TYR A 422 -32.43 -5.27 -11.67
C TYR A 422 -33.92 -5.63 -11.65
N GLY A 423 -34.61 -5.40 -10.53
CA GLY A 423 -36.02 -5.74 -10.35
C GLY A 423 -36.98 -4.68 -10.87
N PHE A 424 -36.66 -3.39 -10.69
CA PHE A 424 -37.57 -2.28 -11.01
C PHE A 424 -37.03 -1.36 -12.12
N THR A 425 -35.85 -0.76 -11.98
CA THR A 425 -35.37 0.26 -12.92
C THR A 425 -35.22 -0.28 -14.35
N LEU A 426 -34.66 -1.49 -14.49
CA LEU A 426 -34.44 -2.12 -15.80
C LEU A 426 -35.75 -2.32 -16.57
N THR A 427 -36.81 -2.80 -15.91
CA THR A 427 -38.11 -3.08 -16.52
C THR A 427 -38.95 -1.82 -16.70
N ALA A 428 -39.01 -0.96 -15.68
CA ALA A 428 -39.75 0.29 -15.73
C ALA A 428 -39.25 1.21 -16.85
N PHE A 429 -37.93 1.30 -17.07
CA PHE A 429 -37.39 2.13 -18.14
C PHE A 429 -37.73 1.59 -19.53
N ALA A 430 -37.69 0.27 -19.74
CA ALA A 430 -38.12 -0.34 -21.00
C ALA A 430 -39.59 0.02 -21.32
N LEU A 431 -40.46 -0.06 -20.32
CA LEU A 431 -41.87 0.28 -20.45
C LEU A 431 -42.07 1.77 -20.77
N ILE A 432 -41.36 2.66 -20.07
CA ILE A 432 -41.38 4.11 -20.33
C ILE A 432 -40.99 4.40 -21.79
N ILE A 433 -39.90 3.80 -22.29
CA ILE A 433 -39.50 3.97 -23.69
C ILE A 433 -40.59 3.44 -24.65
N GLY A 434 -41.18 2.28 -24.36
CA GLY A 434 -42.29 1.75 -25.15
C GLY A 434 -43.48 2.71 -25.22
N VAL A 435 -43.87 3.29 -24.09
CA VAL A 435 -44.96 4.29 -24.02
C VAL A 435 -44.62 5.56 -24.81
N LEU A 436 -43.35 5.99 -24.83
CA LEU A 436 -42.96 7.17 -25.63
C LEU A 436 -43.01 6.91 -27.15
N PHE A 437 -42.72 5.68 -27.60
CA PHE A 437 -42.78 5.32 -29.02
C PHE A 437 -44.21 5.05 -29.51
N PHE A 438 -44.99 4.31 -28.73
CA PHE A 438 -46.29 3.80 -29.17
C PHE A 438 -47.48 4.56 -28.60
N GLY A 439 -47.28 5.37 -27.55
CA GLY A 439 -48.32 6.20 -26.97
C GLY A 439 -48.56 7.51 -27.72
N PRO A 440 -49.49 8.34 -27.23
CA PRO A 440 -49.75 9.68 -27.76
C PRO A 440 -48.47 10.50 -27.84
N GLN A 441 -48.34 11.34 -28.88
CA GLN A 441 -47.09 12.06 -29.12
C GLN A 441 -46.98 13.39 -28.37
N THR A 442 -48.07 13.82 -27.72
CA THR A 442 -48.21 15.09 -27.00
C THR A 442 -48.05 14.89 -25.49
N ARG A 443 -47.47 15.89 -24.81
CA ARG A 443 -47.21 15.85 -23.36
C ARG A 443 -48.47 15.83 -22.48
N SER A 444 -49.57 16.38 -22.96
CA SER A 444 -50.86 16.40 -22.24
C SER A 444 -51.52 15.03 -22.15
N GLU A 445 -51.16 14.11 -23.04
CA GLU A 445 -51.80 12.79 -23.15
C GLU A 445 -50.81 11.65 -22.89
N ASN A 446 -49.50 11.92 -22.90
CA ASN A 446 -48.46 10.93 -22.67
C ASN A 446 -47.87 11.04 -21.25
N PHE A 447 -48.20 10.07 -20.41
CA PHE A 447 -47.74 9.97 -19.04
C PHE A 447 -46.23 9.82 -18.93
N ALA A 448 -45.58 9.07 -19.83
CA ALA A 448 -44.14 8.89 -19.80
C ALA A 448 -43.40 10.21 -20.08
N LEU A 449 -43.93 11.00 -21.02
CA LEU A 449 -43.39 12.32 -21.35
C LEU A 449 -43.60 13.32 -20.20
N ASN A 450 -44.80 13.32 -19.61
CA ASN A 450 -45.12 14.14 -18.43
C ASN A 450 -44.26 13.77 -17.22
N LEU A 451 -44.09 12.47 -16.93
CA LEU A 451 -43.27 11.97 -15.82
C LEU A 451 -41.81 12.45 -15.95
N PHE A 452 -41.25 12.40 -17.15
CA PHE A 452 -39.86 12.79 -17.39
C PHE A 452 -39.64 14.31 -17.30
N TRP A 453 -40.50 15.12 -17.92
CA TRP A 453 -40.27 16.57 -17.98
C TRP A 453 -40.90 17.37 -16.82
N ALA A 454 -42.08 16.97 -16.33
CA ALA A 454 -42.77 17.68 -15.26
C ALA A 454 -42.44 17.16 -13.85
N TRP A 455 -42.32 15.84 -13.65
CA TRP A 455 -42.10 15.26 -12.31
C TRP A 455 -40.63 15.07 -11.94
N TRP A 456 -39.85 14.47 -12.85
CA TRP A 456 -38.50 14.02 -12.53
C TRP A 456 -37.56 15.18 -12.19
N TRP A 457 -37.59 16.28 -12.96
CA TRP A 457 -36.72 17.43 -12.78
C TRP A 457 -36.87 18.12 -11.41
N PRO A 458 -38.09 18.56 -10.97
CA PRO A 458 -38.26 19.15 -9.64
C PRO A 458 -37.80 18.22 -8.51
N ILE A 459 -38.18 16.94 -8.57
CA ILE A 459 -37.83 15.96 -7.53
C ILE A 459 -36.32 15.84 -7.39
N VAL A 460 -35.63 15.68 -8.52
CA VAL A 460 -34.18 15.45 -8.55
C VAL A 460 -33.41 16.71 -8.13
N LEU A 461 -33.83 17.90 -8.58
CA LEU A 461 -33.22 19.18 -8.16
C LEU A 461 -33.40 19.47 -6.66
N ILE A 462 -34.58 19.15 -6.09
CA ILE A 462 -34.82 19.23 -4.65
C ILE A 462 -33.96 18.22 -3.90
N LEU A 463 -33.74 17.02 -4.44
CA LEU A 463 -33.01 15.95 -3.78
C LEU A 463 -31.51 16.23 -3.66
N PHE A 464 -30.90 16.93 -4.62
CA PHE A 464 -29.45 17.11 -4.69
C PHE A 464 -28.82 17.79 -3.46
N PRO A 465 -29.35 18.91 -2.92
CA PRO A 465 -28.83 19.51 -1.69
C PRO A 465 -28.88 18.60 -0.47
N PHE A 466 -29.70 17.55 -0.48
CA PHE A 466 -29.81 16.64 0.66
C PHE A 466 -28.99 15.38 0.43
N LEU A 467 -29.25 14.65 -0.66
CA LEU A 467 -28.74 13.29 -0.89
C LEU A 467 -27.66 13.19 -1.98
N GLY A 468 -27.15 14.32 -2.51
CA GLY A 468 -26.10 14.30 -3.53
C GLY A 468 -26.50 13.50 -4.78
N ARG A 469 -25.58 12.70 -5.34
CA ARG A 469 -25.82 11.95 -6.60
C ARG A 469 -26.60 10.63 -6.42
N VAL A 470 -27.50 10.51 -5.45
CA VAL A 470 -28.18 9.25 -5.14
C VAL A 470 -28.96 8.68 -6.33
N TRP A 471 -29.53 9.54 -7.19
CA TRP A 471 -30.18 9.12 -8.44
C TRP A 471 -29.27 8.30 -9.35
N CYS A 472 -27.97 8.63 -9.39
CA CYS A 472 -27.00 7.90 -10.19
C CYS A 472 -26.75 6.47 -9.67
N ALA A 473 -27.19 6.10 -8.45
CA ALA A 473 -27.17 4.72 -7.96
C ALA A 473 -28.29 3.86 -8.58
N VAL A 474 -29.39 4.48 -8.98
CA VAL A 474 -30.63 3.82 -9.47
C VAL A 474 -30.98 4.21 -10.91
N CYS A 475 -30.01 4.76 -11.63
CA CYS A 475 -30.21 5.33 -12.95
C CYS A 475 -30.39 4.24 -14.04
N PRO A 476 -31.35 4.41 -14.96
CA PRO A 476 -31.59 3.42 -16.02
C PRO A 476 -30.39 3.25 -16.97
N PHE A 477 -29.74 4.34 -17.38
CA PHE A 477 -28.58 4.28 -18.28
C PHE A 477 -27.45 3.41 -17.74
N MET A 478 -27.28 3.44 -16.41
CA MET A 478 -26.26 2.70 -15.70
C MET A 478 -26.54 1.19 -15.68
N ILE A 479 -27.78 0.77 -15.41
CA ILE A 479 -28.14 -0.66 -15.35
C ILE A 479 -28.12 -1.31 -16.73
N TYR A 480 -28.58 -0.61 -17.77
CA TYR A 480 -28.47 -1.10 -19.15
C TYR A 480 -27.01 -1.31 -19.56
N GLY A 481 -26.12 -0.35 -19.23
CA GLY A 481 -24.68 -0.52 -19.45
C GLY A 481 -24.10 -1.75 -18.73
N GLU A 482 -24.48 -1.99 -17.48
CA GLU A 482 -24.02 -3.14 -16.71
C GLU A 482 -24.54 -4.49 -17.25
N VAL A 483 -25.82 -4.55 -17.63
CA VAL A 483 -26.41 -5.72 -18.29
C VAL A 483 -25.71 -5.99 -19.63
N THR A 484 -25.50 -4.97 -20.45
CA THR A 484 -24.77 -5.10 -21.72
C THR A 484 -23.35 -5.59 -21.51
N GLN A 485 -22.63 -5.09 -20.51
CA GLN A 485 -21.29 -5.55 -20.21
C GLN A 485 -21.27 -7.03 -19.80
N LYS A 486 -22.17 -7.46 -18.91
CA LYS A 486 -22.30 -8.87 -18.49
C LYS A 486 -22.65 -9.77 -19.68
N LEU A 487 -23.64 -9.38 -20.47
CA LEU A 487 -24.07 -10.12 -21.65
C LEU A 487 -22.96 -10.19 -22.72
N SER A 488 -22.28 -9.08 -22.98
CA SER A 488 -21.19 -9.01 -23.96
C SER A 488 -20.01 -9.89 -23.56
N LEU A 489 -19.67 -9.98 -22.28
CA LEU A 489 -18.58 -10.84 -21.79
C LEU A 489 -18.98 -12.31 -21.76
N TRP A 490 -20.26 -12.60 -21.53
CA TRP A 490 -20.81 -13.94 -21.61
C TRP A 490 -20.84 -14.46 -23.05
N LEU A 491 -21.26 -13.64 -24.02
CA LEU A 491 -21.25 -13.98 -25.45
C LEU A 491 -19.84 -14.01 -26.06
N PHE A 492 -18.97 -13.06 -25.67
CA PHE A 492 -17.62 -12.88 -26.22
C PHE A 492 -16.59 -12.69 -25.10
N PRO A 493 -16.01 -13.77 -24.56
CA PRO A 493 -15.01 -13.69 -23.50
C PRO A 493 -13.77 -12.89 -23.93
N ARG A 494 -13.63 -11.68 -23.40
CA ARG A 494 -12.51 -10.76 -23.72
C ARG A 494 -12.11 -9.92 -22.53
N LYS A 495 -10.89 -9.39 -22.54
CA LYS A 495 -10.47 -8.38 -21.57
C LYS A 495 -10.93 -7.00 -22.03
N LEU A 496 -11.66 -6.29 -21.18
CA LEU A 496 -12.10 -4.91 -21.43
C LEU A 496 -10.93 -3.94 -21.38
N LYS A 497 -11.05 -2.80 -22.08
CA LYS A 497 -10.03 -1.75 -22.08
C LYS A 497 -10.02 -1.03 -20.73
N ARG A 498 -8.82 -0.71 -20.23
CA ARG A 498 -8.64 0.16 -19.06
C ARG A 498 -8.99 1.61 -19.41
N TRP A 499 -9.29 2.42 -18.41
CA TRP A 499 -9.63 3.83 -18.61
C TRP A 499 -8.42 4.64 -19.09
N PRO A 500 -8.53 5.43 -20.18
CA PRO A 500 -7.51 6.40 -20.57
C PRO A 500 -7.59 7.64 -19.66
N ARG A 501 -7.20 7.50 -18.39
CA ARG A 501 -7.46 8.49 -17.33
C ARG A 501 -6.96 9.90 -17.65
N GLU A 502 -5.73 10.04 -18.12
CA GLU A 502 -5.14 11.35 -18.44
C GLU A 502 -5.98 12.11 -19.48
N ALA A 503 -6.29 11.46 -20.60
CA ALA A 503 -7.11 12.05 -21.65
C ALA A 503 -8.55 12.31 -21.17
N ALA A 504 -9.13 11.38 -20.42
CA ALA A 504 -10.49 11.49 -19.92
C ALA A 504 -10.65 12.60 -18.86
N GLU A 505 -9.65 12.84 -18.02
CA GLU A 505 -9.67 13.91 -17.03
C GLU A 505 -9.46 15.29 -17.67
N HIS A 506 -8.63 15.37 -18.71
CA HIS A 506 -8.38 16.60 -19.44
C HIS A 506 -9.56 17.00 -20.33
N TRP A 507 -10.08 16.07 -21.14
CA TRP A 507 -11.09 16.34 -22.17
C TRP A 507 -12.51 15.99 -21.76
N GLY A 508 -12.71 15.03 -20.84
CA GLY A 508 -14.05 14.55 -20.48
C GLY A 508 -14.96 15.66 -19.98
N GLY A 509 -14.42 16.60 -19.20
CA GLY A 509 -15.17 17.78 -18.75
C GLY A 509 -15.69 18.67 -19.88
N TRP A 510 -14.87 18.92 -20.90
CA TRP A 510 -15.27 19.71 -22.07
C TRP A 510 -16.22 18.95 -22.99
N PHE A 511 -16.04 17.64 -23.10
CA PHE A 511 -16.98 16.76 -23.81
C PHE A 511 -18.36 16.79 -23.15
N LEU A 512 -18.43 16.72 -21.82
CA LEU A 512 -19.67 16.84 -21.05
C LEU A 512 -20.37 18.18 -21.33
N PHE A 513 -19.62 19.28 -21.30
CA PHE A 513 -20.13 20.62 -21.63
C PHE A 513 -20.71 20.66 -23.04
N GLY A 514 -19.97 20.18 -24.05
CA GLY A 514 -20.41 20.19 -25.44
C GLY A 514 -21.65 19.32 -25.68
N LEU A 515 -21.69 18.12 -25.08
CA LEU A 515 -22.85 17.23 -25.21
C LEU A 515 -24.09 17.80 -24.50
N PHE A 516 -23.93 18.41 -23.32
CA PHE A 516 -25.03 19.07 -22.62
C PHE A 516 -25.56 20.28 -23.40
N ALA A 517 -24.67 21.10 -23.98
CA ALA A 517 -25.05 22.23 -24.83
C ALA A 517 -25.81 21.77 -26.09
N LEU A 518 -25.37 20.67 -26.73
CA LEU A 518 -26.07 20.09 -27.88
C LEU A 518 -27.46 19.60 -27.50
N ILE A 519 -27.62 18.98 -26.32
CA ILE A 519 -28.93 18.55 -25.82
C ILE A 519 -29.85 19.75 -25.62
N LEU A 520 -29.38 20.85 -25.01
CA LEU A 520 -30.19 22.06 -24.82
C LEU A 520 -30.59 22.72 -26.14
N LEU A 521 -29.69 22.75 -27.13
CA LEU A 521 -30.02 23.26 -28.46
C LEU A 521 -31.02 22.36 -29.18
N TRP A 522 -30.92 21.04 -29.03
CA TRP A 522 -31.92 20.12 -29.57
C TRP A 522 -33.27 20.32 -28.87
N GLU A 523 -33.25 20.48 -27.54
CA GLU A 523 -34.43 20.73 -26.73
C GLU A 523 -35.24 21.92 -27.23
N GLU A 524 -34.58 23.04 -27.45
CA GLU A 524 -35.19 24.29 -27.91
C GLU A 524 -35.60 24.23 -29.39
N LEU A 525 -34.72 23.77 -30.29
CA LEU A 525 -34.93 23.90 -31.74
C LEU A 525 -35.98 22.93 -32.30
N TRP A 526 -36.25 21.81 -31.62
CA TRP A 526 -37.20 20.78 -32.08
C TRP A 526 -38.35 20.52 -31.09
N ASP A 527 -38.53 21.38 -30.10
CA ASP A 527 -39.58 21.25 -29.08
C ASP A 527 -39.63 19.83 -28.45
N LEU A 528 -38.44 19.40 -28.00
CA LEU A 528 -38.22 18.05 -27.50
C LEU A 528 -39.12 17.72 -26.30
N THR A 529 -39.41 18.73 -25.47
CA THR A 529 -40.17 18.58 -24.23
C THR A 529 -41.64 18.20 -24.47
N ASN A 530 -42.18 18.55 -25.64
CA ASN A 530 -43.57 18.27 -26.00
C ASN A 530 -43.74 17.11 -27.00
N THR A 531 -42.65 16.56 -27.52
CA THR A 531 -42.67 15.48 -28.52
C THR A 531 -42.15 14.15 -27.96
N ALA A 532 -43.04 13.15 -27.82
CA ALA A 532 -42.71 11.88 -27.15
C ALA A 532 -41.63 11.07 -27.89
N TYR A 533 -41.75 10.92 -29.20
CA TYR A 533 -40.79 10.20 -30.04
C TYR A 533 -39.38 10.78 -29.95
N LEU A 534 -39.23 12.11 -30.03
CA LEU A 534 -37.93 12.76 -29.95
C LEU A 534 -37.30 12.58 -28.56
N SER A 535 -38.11 12.71 -27.50
CA SER A 535 -37.68 12.40 -26.13
C SER A 535 -37.22 10.94 -25.98
N ALA A 536 -37.92 9.98 -26.60
CA ALA A 536 -37.50 8.58 -26.61
C ALA A 536 -36.14 8.39 -27.31
N CYS A 537 -35.95 9.05 -28.46
CA CYS A 537 -34.69 9.03 -29.21
C CYS A 537 -33.54 9.60 -28.38
N LEU A 538 -33.73 10.71 -27.65
CA LEU A 538 -32.71 11.25 -26.75
C LEU A 538 -32.34 10.23 -25.66
N LEU A 539 -33.34 9.65 -24.98
CA LEU A 539 -33.11 8.67 -23.91
C LEU A 539 -32.39 7.43 -24.43
N LEU A 540 -32.76 6.93 -25.61
CA LEU A 540 -32.08 5.81 -26.26
C LEU A 540 -30.66 6.16 -26.68
N LEU A 541 -30.40 7.37 -27.17
CA LEU A 541 -29.06 7.81 -27.55
C LEU A 541 -28.12 7.85 -26.35
N ILE A 542 -28.58 8.40 -25.22
CA ILE A 542 -27.81 8.40 -23.96
C ILE A 542 -27.61 6.97 -23.45
N THR A 543 -28.63 6.13 -23.54
CA THR A 543 -28.55 4.70 -23.15
C THR A 543 -27.56 3.95 -24.02
N ALA A 544 -27.59 4.16 -25.34
CA ALA A 544 -26.67 3.56 -26.31
C ALA A 544 -25.23 3.98 -26.02
N GLY A 545 -24.99 5.26 -25.71
CA GLY A 545 -23.68 5.72 -25.23
C GLY A 545 -23.21 4.95 -24.01
N ALA A 546 -24.06 4.80 -22.98
CA ALA A 546 -23.73 4.02 -21.79
C ALA A 546 -23.44 2.54 -22.11
N MET A 547 -24.22 1.91 -22.98
CA MET A 547 -24.05 0.51 -23.41
C MET A 547 -22.76 0.30 -24.20
N ILE A 548 -22.48 1.16 -25.20
CA ILE A 548 -21.28 1.09 -26.04
C ILE A 548 -20.03 1.21 -25.18
N PHE A 549 -19.95 2.23 -24.33
CA PHE A 549 -18.76 2.43 -23.48
C PHE A 549 -18.61 1.34 -22.41
N SER A 550 -19.70 0.77 -21.90
CA SER A 550 -19.64 -0.37 -20.95
C SER A 550 -19.24 -1.69 -21.64
N ALA A 551 -19.52 -1.84 -22.94
CA ALA A 551 -19.04 -2.99 -23.72
C ALA A 551 -17.55 -2.88 -24.08
N LEU A 552 -16.99 -1.67 -24.12
CA LEU A 552 -15.61 -1.39 -24.51
C LEU A 552 -14.64 -1.29 -23.31
N PHE A 553 -15.04 -0.57 -22.26
CA PHE A 553 -14.22 -0.26 -21.11
C PHE A 553 -14.68 -1.01 -19.87
N GLU A 554 -13.75 -1.29 -18.96
CA GLU A 554 -14.07 -1.87 -17.67
C GLU A 554 -14.85 -0.88 -16.78
N ARG A 555 -15.77 -1.38 -15.95
CA ARG A 555 -16.57 -0.58 -15.01
C ARG A 555 -17.33 0.58 -15.68
N ARG A 556 -17.76 1.59 -14.92
CA ARG A 556 -18.69 2.64 -15.39
C ARG A 556 -17.97 3.89 -15.90
N PHE A 557 -17.21 3.77 -16.99
CA PHE A 557 -16.47 4.88 -17.61
C PHE A 557 -17.41 6.03 -18.03
N TRP A 558 -18.53 5.71 -18.70
CA TRP A 558 -19.51 6.69 -19.16
C TRP A 558 -20.05 7.57 -18.02
N CYS A 559 -20.43 6.95 -16.90
CA CYS A 559 -21.00 7.64 -15.75
C CYS A 559 -20.02 8.62 -15.08
N ARG A 560 -18.71 8.40 -15.27
CA ARG A 560 -17.64 9.21 -14.68
C ARG A 560 -17.26 10.40 -15.56
N TYR A 561 -17.08 10.18 -16.87
CA TYR A 561 -16.43 11.17 -17.74
C TYR A 561 -17.29 11.69 -18.90
N LEU A 562 -18.38 11.01 -19.28
CA LEU A 562 -19.10 11.30 -20.53
C LEU A 562 -20.59 11.55 -20.38
N CYS A 563 -21.21 11.13 -19.27
CA CYS A 563 -22.64 11.30 -19.04
C CYS A 563 -23.00 12.77 -18.73
N PRO A 564 -23.73 13.48 -19.61
CA PRO A 564 -24.01 14.92 -19.47
C PRO A 564 -24.86 15.22 -18.23
N ILE A 565 -25.92 14.42 -18.02
CA ILE A 565 -26.76 14.45 -16.80
C ILE A 565 -25.91 14.11 -15.56
N GLY A 566 -24.97 13.18 -15.69
CA GLY A 566 -24.05 12.82 -14.60
C GLY A 566 -23.12 13.97 -14.19
N GLY A 567 -22.64 14.74 -15.17
CA GLY A 567 -21.85 15.95 -14.95
C GLY A 567 -22.62 17.01 -14.17
N MET A 568 -23.83 17.33 -14.62
CA MET A 568 -24.76 18.21 -13.93
C MET A 568 -25.05 17.75 -12.49
N ASN A 569 -25.44 16.49 -12.32
CA ASN A 569 -25.74 15.92 -11.00
C ASN A 569 -24.51 15.99 -10.08
N GLY A 570 -23.31 15.79 -10.64
CA GLY A 570 -22.05 15.93 -9.90
C GLY A 570 -21.76 17.37 -9.46
N MET A 571 -22.17 18.37 -10.25
CA MET A 571 -22.06 19.78 -9.87
C MET A 571 -22.96 20.10 -8.68
N PHE A 572 -24.27 19.82 -8.78
CA PHE A 572 -25.20 20.13 -7.69
C PHE A 572 -24.95 19.28 -6.43
N ALA A 573 -24.43 18.06 -6.58
CA ALA A 573 -24.07 17.24 -5.44
C ALA A 573 -22.97 17.87 -4.56
N LYS A 574 -22.19 18.85 -5.05
CA LYS A 574 -21.24 19.59 -4.19
C LYS A 574 -21.92 20.41 -3.09
N LEU A 575 -23.19 20.79 -3.29
CA LEU A 575 -24.01 21.46 -2.27
C LEU A 575 -24.58 20.51 -1.22
N SER A 576 -24.46 19.19 -1.40
CA SER A 576 -25.18 18.21 -0.59
C SER A 576 -24.77 18.16 0.88
N MET A 577 -25.77 17.95 1.75
CA MET A 577 -25.64 17.77 3.19
C MET A 577 -25.21 16.37 3.59
N THR A 578 -25.33 15.35 2.73
CA THR A 578 -24.79 14.01 3.01
C THR A 578 -23.52 13.74 2.21
N GLU A 579 -22.52 13.09 2.80
CA GLU A 579 -21.31 12.63 2.11
C GLU A 579 -20.97 11.17 2.48
N LEU A 580 -20.34 10.45 1.57
CA LEU A 580 -19.79 9.13 1.84
C LEU A 580 -18.27 9.20 1.87
N ARG A 581 -17.66 8.96 3.03
CA ARG A 581 -16.20 9.04 3.23
C ARG A 581 -15.71 7.80 3.97
N ALA A 582 -14.39 7.62 4.05
CA ALA A 582 -13.81 6.60 4.91
C ALA A 582 -12.82 7.19 5.90
N GLN A 583 -12.73 6.58 7.09
CA GLN A 583 -11.76 6.94 8.11
C GLN A 583 -10.35 6.64 7.61
N GLN A 584 -9.61 7.67 7.20
CA GLN A 584 -8.25 7.55 6.70
C GLN A 584 -7.31 6.85 7.69
N GLY A 585 -7.47 7.12 8.99
CA GLY A 585 -6.72 6.45 10.06
C GLY A 585 -6.85 4.93 9.97
N THR A 586 -8.06 4.39 10.08
CA THR A 586 -8.37 2.96 9.98
C THR A 586 -7.98 2.37 8.63
N CYS A 587 -8.25 3.09 7.52
CA CYS A 587 -7.83 2.65 6.20
C CYS A 587 -6.30 2.58 6.03
N SER A 588 -5.55 3.45 6.70
CA SER A 588 -4.07 3.49 6.60
C SER A 588 -3.36 2.58 7.60
N ALA A 589 -3.96 2.36 8.78
CA ALA A 589 -3.38 1.60 9.88
C ALA A 589 -3.74 0.11 9.80
N GLU A 590 -4.98 -0.23 9.45
CA GLU A 590 -5.52 -1.59 9.58
C GLU A 590 -5.84 -2.24 8.23
N CYS A 591 -6.22 -1.46 7.22
CA CYS A 591 -6.69 -2.02 5.94
C CYS A 591 -5.55 -2.49 5.04
N THR A 592 -5.49 -3.80 4.79
CA THR A 592 -4.55 -4.43 3.84
C THR A 592 -5.22 -4.86 2.54
N THR A 593 -6.55 -4.91 2.48
CA THR A 593 -7.27 -5.51 1.34
C THR A 593 -7.73 -4.52 0.29
N TYR A 594 -8.14 -3.30 0.67
CA TYR A 594 -8.68 -2.28 -0.25
C TYR A 594 -9.84 -2.79 -1.13
N GLN A 595 -10.64 -3.75 -0.63
CA GLN A 595 -11.77 -4.36 -1.35
C GLN A 595 -12.82 -3.32 -1.78
N CYS A 596 -13.00 -2.25 -1.02
CA CYS A 596 -13.89 -1.14 -1.37
C CYS A 596 -13.56 -0.48 -2.72
N TYR A 597 -12.30 -0.51 -3.15
CA TYR A 597 -11.87 0.00 -4.46
C TYR A 597 -11.71 -1.12 -5.48
N LYS A 598 -11.02 -2.22 -5.13
CA LYS A 598 -10.60 -3.25 -6.09
C LYS A 598 -11.62 -4.39 -6.28
N GLY A 599 -12.50 -4.59 -5.30
CA GLY A 599 -13.32 -5.79 -5.20
C GLY A 599 -12.58 -6.97 -4.58
N GLY A 600 -13.28 -8.06 -4.32
CA GLY A 600 -12.69 -9.27 -3.76
C GLY A 600 -13.71 -10.14 -3.02
N PRO A 601 -13.27 -11.30 -2.51
CA PRO A 601 -14.10 -12.22 -1.75
C PRO A 601 -14.50 -11.64 -0.39
N GLU A 602 -15.48 -12.26 0.26
CA GLU A 602 -15.91 -11.89 1.60
C GLU A 602 -14.73 -11.95 2.60
N LYS A 603 -14.61 -10.93 3.46
CA LYS A 603 -13.58 -10.87 4.51
C LYS A 603 -14.07 -10.02 5.67
N GLY A 604 -13.98 -10.54 6.90
CA GLY A 604 -14.47 -9.82 8.08
C GLY A 604 -15.97 -9.52 7.94
N GLU A 605 -16.38 -8.26 8.12
CA GLU A 605 -17.76 -7.84 7.82
C GLU A 605 -17.99 -7.43 6.35
N GLY A 606 -16.95 -7.43 5.52
CA GLY A 606 -17.02 -7.02 4.12
C GLY A 606 -17.52 -8.16 3.23
N MET A 607 -18.55 -7.90 2.44
CA MET A 607 -19.16 -8.84 1.50
C MET A 607 -18.34 -8.98 0.21
N ALA A 608 -18.58 -10.06 -0.54
CA ALA A 608 -18.03 -10.23 -1.87
C ALA A 608 -18.55 -9.14 -2.82
N THR A 609 -17.66 -8.37 -3.45
CA THR A 609 -18.04 -7.28 -4.38
C THR A 609 -17.01 -7.11 -5.50
N ASN A 610 -17.41 -6.41 -6.57
CA ASN A 610 -16.52 -6.00 -7.67
C ASN A 610 -15.77 -4.67 -7.38
N GLY A 611 -15.87 -4.14 -6.16
CA GLY A 611 -15.29 -2.84 -5.78
C GLY A 611 -16.05 -1.65 -6.35
N CYS A 612 -15.52 -0.44 -6.16
CA CYS A 612 -16.19 0.78 -6.56
C CYS A 612 -16.38 0.86 -8.09
N PRO A 613 -17.61 1.01 -8.60
CA PRO A 613 -17.89 1.00 -10.04
C PRO A 613 -17.32 2.21 -10.80
N LEU A 614 -16.88 3.25 -10.08
CA LEU A 614 -16.29 4.47 -10.65
C LEU A 614 -14.79 4.62 -10.38
N TYR A 615 -14.11 3.56 -9.91
CA TYR A 615 -12.70 3.64 -9.51
C TYR A 615 -12.42 4.76 -8.50
N SER A 616 -13.32 4.98 -7.55
CA SER A 616 -13.13 5.97 -6.49
C SER A 616 -12.95 5.27 -5.14
N HIS A 617 -11.82 5.50 -4.48
CA HIS A 617 -11.60 5.01 -3.12
C HIS A 617 -12.26 5.96 -2.12
N PRO A 618 -13.10 5.50 -1.17
CA PRO A 618 -13.86 6.39 -0.28
C PRO A 618 -13.00 7.29 0.62
N ALA A 619 -11.76 6.88 0.91
CA ALA A 619 -10.81 7.70 1.69
C ALA A 619 -10.11 8.81 0.87
N GLN A 620 -10.23 8.78 -0.47
CA GLN A 620 -9.62 9.73 -1.41
C GLN A 620 -10.66 10.67 -2.04
N LEU A 621 -11.94 10.52 -1.71
CA LEU A 621 -12.98 11.42 -2.22
C LEU A 621 -12.82 12.82 -1.62
N GLU A 622 -12.53 13.80 -2.47
CA GLU A 622 -12.41 15.21 -2.09
C GLU A 622 -13.75 15.93 -2.02
N ASP A 623 -14.64 15.60 -2.97
CA ASP A 623 -16.00 16.11 -3.03
C ASP A 623 -17.02 15.04 -3.47
N ASN A 624 -18.31 15.41 -3.46
CA ASN A 624 -19.40 14.52 -3.84
C ASN A 624 -19.66 14.41 -5.35
N ARG A 625 -18.88 15.07 -6.21
CA ARG A 625 -19.01 14.92 -7.66
C ARG A 625 -18.80 13.49 -8.07
N ASP A 626 -17.85 12.82 -7.44
CA ASP A 626 -17.26 11.59 -7.95
C ASP A 626 -17.90 10.31 -7.37
N CYS A 627 -18.74 10.48 -6.35
CA CYS A 627 -19.44 9.39 -5.68
C CYS A 627 -20.91 9.32 -6.14
N VAL A 628 -21.34 8.16 -6.65
CA VAL A 628 -22.75 7.90 -7.03
C VAL A 628 -23.57 7.21 -5.94
N LEU A 629 -23.04 7.10 -4.71
CA LEU A 629 -23.77 6.59 -3.54
C LEU A 629 -24.38 5.18 -3.72
N CYS A 630 -23.74 4.34 -4.54
CA CYS A 630 -24.10 2.92 -4.70
C CYS A 630 -23.81 2.04 -3.47
N MET A 631 -23.12 2.58 -2.45
CA MET A 631 -22.75 1.89 -1.21
C MET A 631 -21.90 0.61 -1.38
N THR A 632 -21.37 0.31 -2.57
CA THR A 632 -20.50 -0.86 -2.77
C THR A 632 -19.25 -0.82 -1.87
N CYS A 633 -18.68 0.36 -1.63
CA CYS A 633 -17.56 0.51 -0.71
C CYS A 633 -17.95 0.22 0.75
N LEU A 634 -19.18 0.55 1.17
CA LEU A 634 -19.71 0.20 2.49
C LEU A 634 -19.94 -1.31 2.61
N LYS A 635 -20.47 -1.96 1.56
CA LYS A 635 -20.64 -3.42 1.51
C LYS A 635 -19.30 -4.16 1.55
N ALA A 636 -18.27 -3.62 0.91
CA ALA A 636 -16.97 -4.26 0.73
C ALA A 636 -15.95 -4.03 1.86
N CYS A 637 -16.21 -3.12 2.80
CA CYS A 637 -15.23 -2.74 3.82
C CYS A 637 -15.16 -3.79 4.95
N PRO A 638 -14.00 -4.39 5.24
CA PRO A 638 -13.86 -5.36 6.34
C PRO A 638 -13.66 -4.73 7.72
N HIS A 639 -13.39 -3.42 7.79
CA HIS A 639 -12.96 -2.71 9.02
C HIS A 639 -13.92 -1.58 9.44
N ARG A 640 -15.19 -1.60 9.00
CA ARG A 640 -16.20 -0.60 9.38
C ARG A 640 -15.82 0.86 9.12
N SER A 641 -14.86 1.11 8.22
CA SER A 641 -14.25 2.44 8.08
C SER A 641 -15.08 3.42 7.23
N VAL A 642 -16.04 2.93 6.44
CA VAL A 642 -16.89 3.77 5.58
C VAL A 642 -18.01 4.41 6.40
N GLU A 643 -18.15 5.73 6.27
CA GLU A 643 -19.08 6.59 6.99
C GLU A 643 -20.00 7.33 5.99
N LEU A 644 -21.31 7.34 6.27
CA LEU A 644 -22.24 8.28 5.65
C LEU A 644 -22.43 9.45 6.62
N ASN A 645 -21.82 10.59 6.33
CA ASN A 645 -21.80 11.75 7.22
C ASN A 645 -22.85 12.79 6.79
N LEU A 646 -23.54 13.36 7.76
CA LEU A 646 -24.31 14.59 7.63
C LEU A 646 -23.38 15.78 7.94
N ARG A 647 -23.40 16.80 7.08
CA ARG A 647 -22.53 17.99 7.12
C ARG A 647 -23.31 19.25 6.70
N PRO A 648 -22.82 20.46 7.03
CA PRO A 648 -23.38 21.69 6.49
C PRO A 648 -23.35 21.72 4.95
N PRO A 649 -24.38 22.28 4.29
CA PRO A 649 -24.46 22.32 2.83
C PRO A 649 -23.30 23.10 2.24
N GLY A 650 -22.73 22.60 1.13
CA GLY A 650 -21.67 23.26 0.38
C GLY A 650 -20.28 23.32 1.04
N ILE A 651 -20.08 22.74 2.24
CA ILE A 651 -18.85 22.91 3.04
C ILE A 651 -17.54 22.58 2.32
N GLU A 652 -17.58 21.65 1.37
CA GLU A 652 -16.41 21.27 0.58
C GLU A 652 -15.91 22.40 -0.31
N LEU A 653 -16.82 23.20 -0.85
CA LEU A 653 -16.52 24.27 -1.80
C LEU A 653 -15.56 25.32 -1.22
N TRP A 654 -15.54 25.50 0.10
CA TRP A 654 -14.62 26.45 0.76
C TRP A 654 -13.56 25.79 1.67
N THR A 655 -13.49 24.46 1.73
CA THR A 655 -12.55 23.73 2.60
C THR A 655 -11.60 22.78 1.88
N THR A 656 -12.10 21.98 0.94
CA THR A 656 -11.36 20.86 0.28
C THR A 656 -11.46 20.88 -1.24
N HIS A 657 -12.25 21.78 -1.82
CA HIS A 657 -12.56 21.78 -3.24
C HIS A 657 -11.37 22.16 -4.15
N VAL A 658 -11.31 21.47 -5.29
CA VAL A 658 -10.40 21.76 -6.42
C VAL A 658 -11.21 22.34 -7.58
N SER A 659 -10.92 23.58 -7.94
CA SER A 659 -11.63 24.32 -9.00
C SER A 659 -11.21 23.86 -10.39
N ARG A 660 -12.17 23.69 -11.31
CA ARG A 660 -11.94 23.24 -12.70
C ARG A 660 -12.71 24.11 -13.70
N SER A 661 -12.05 24.56 -14.76
CA SER A 661 -12.64 25.53 -15.71
C SER A 661 -13.89 25.01 -16.44
N TYR A 662 -13.91 23.73 -16.83
CA TYR A 662 -15.06 23.14 -17.52
C TYR A 662 -16.29 23.00 -16.60
N GLU A 663 -16.10 22.88 -15.28
CA GLU A 663 -17.21 22.87 -14.31
C GLU A 663 -17.86 24.24 -14.23
N VAL A 664 -17.06 25.31 -14.29
CA VAL A 664 -17.55 26.69 -14.34
C VAL A 664 -18.28 26.95 -15.66
N ALA A 665 -17.76 26.46 -16.79
CA ALA A 665 -18.45 26.54 -18.08
C ALA A 665 -19.81 25.84 -18.04
N LEU A 666 -19.87 24.61 -17.48
CA LEU A 666 -21.12 23.88 -17.30
C LEU A 666 -22.09 24.60 -16.35
N LEU A 667 -21.59 25.17 -15.25
CA LEU A 667 -22.40 25.93 -14.29
C LEU A 667 -23.12 27.11 -14.98
N PHE A 668 -22.40 27.89 -15.80
CA PHE A 668 -23.00 29.03 -16.49
C PHE A 668 -23.83 28.62 -17.72
N LEU A 669 -23.52 27.50 -18.37
CA LEU A 669 -24.39 26.91 -19.39
C LEU A 669 -25.77 26.56 -18.80
N MET A 670 -25.78 25.97 -17.61
CA MET A 670 -27.02 25.65 -16.90
C MET A 670 -27.80 26.88 -16.42
N LEU A 671 -27.10 27.99 -16.13
CA LEU A 671 -27.76 29.26 -15.89
C LEU A 671 -28.40 29.80 -17.17
N GLY A 672 -27.65 29.73 -18.29
CA GLY A 672 -28.13 30.08 -19.62
C GLY A 672 -29.35 29.27 -20.06
N ALA A 673 -29.41 27.98 -19.70
CA ALA A 673 -30.55 27.11 -20.02
C ALA A 673 -31.89 27.68 -19.53
N VAL A 674 -31.91 28.30 -18.34
CA VAL A 674 -33.12 28.90 -17.78
C VAL A 674 -33.60 30.08 -18.65
N PHE A 675 -32.68 30.90 -19.16
CA PHE A 675 -33.03 31.99 -20.09
C PHE A 675 -33.43 31.44 -21.46
N LEU A 676 -32.79 30.36 -21.92
CA LEU A 676 -33.12 29.72 -23.18
C LEU A 676 -34.57 29.20 -23.18
N HIS A 677 -35.00 28.54 -22.11
CA HIS A 677 -36.36 28.00 -22.01
C HIS A 677 -37.46 29.09 -21.96
N HIS A 678 -37.06 30.34 -21.78
CA HIS A 678 -37.94 31.51 -21.77
C HIS A 678 -37.60 32.49 -22.90
N LEU A 679 -37.00 31.99 -23.99
CA LEU A 679 -36.61 32.79 -25.14
C LEU A 679 -37.79 33.53 -25.79
N PRO A 680 -38.98 32.93 -25.98
CA PRO A 680 -40.14 33.63 -26.52
C PRO A 680 -40.59 34.78 -25.63
N GLU A 681 -40.65 34.58 -24.31
CA GLU A 681 -41.00 35.62 -23.35
C GLU A 681 -39.97 36.76 -23.39
N LEU A 682 -38.67 36.44 -23.39
CA LEU A 682 -37.60 37.42 -23.50
C LEU A 682 -37.71 38.27 -24.79
N GLN A 683 -38.05 37.65 -25.92
CA GLN A 683 -38.28 38.38 -27.17
C GLN A 683 -39.39 39.42 -27.01
N THR A 684 -40.52 39.02 -26.40
CA THR A 684 -41.67 39.91 -26.19
C THR A 684 -41.37 41.04 -25.20
N GLN A 685 -40.67 40.77 -24.10
CA GLN A 685 -40.33 41.79 -23.10
C GLN A 685 -39.37 42.85 -23.64
N LEU A 686 -38.37 42.41 -24.42
CA LEU A 686 -37.31 43.28 -24.91
C LEU A 686 -37.67 43.95 -26.25
N ASN A 687 -38.85 43.67 -26.81
CA ASN A 687 -39.30 44.16 -28.12
C ASN A 687 -38.27 43.94 -29.24
N LEU A 688 -37.61 42.77 -29.23
CA LEU A 688 -36.51 42.48 -30.17
C LEU A 688 -37.05 41.90 -31.49
N PRO A 689 -36.57 42.39 -32.66
CA PRO A 689 -37.02 41.94 -33.98
C PRO A 689 -36.38 40.60 -34.38
N TRP A 690 -36.38 39.62 -33.49
CA TRP A 690 -35.80 38.29 -33.73
C TRP A 690 -36.73 37.41 -34.56
N ASN A 691 -36.22 36.82 -35.64
CA ASN A 691 -37.00 35.88 -36.44
C ASN A 691 -36.77 34.44 -35.95
N LEU A 692 -37.49 34.03 -34.92
CA LEU A 692 -37.39 32.66 -34.34
C LEU A 692 -38.03 31.57 -35.24
N LEU A 693 -38.76 31.96 -36.29
CA LEU A 693 -39.40 31.02 -37.22
C LEU A 693 -38.39 30.39 -38.20
N GLN A 694 -37.25 31.03 -38.42
CA GLN A 694 -36.20 30.51 -39.29
C GLN A 694 -35.14 29.75 -38.48
N PRO A 695 -34.69 28.56 -38.93
CA PRO A 695 -33.83 27.69 -38.12
C PRO A 695 -32.42 28.25 -37.89
N GLN A 696 -31.84 28.95 -38.88
CA GLN A 696 -30.52 29.57 -38.78
C GLN A 696 -30.45 30.69 -37.72
N PRO A 697 -31.30 31.74 -37.77
CA PRO A 697 -31.27 32.78 -36.76
C PRO A 697 -31.69 32.27 -35.38
N HIS A 698 -32.64 31.33 -35.29
CA HIS A 698 -33.02 30.72 -34.02
C HIS A 698 -31.80 30.06 -33.34
N LEU A 699 -31.03 29.22 -34.06
CA LEU A 699 -29.81 28.59 -33.53
C LEU A 699 -28.79 29.61 -32.99
N TRP A 700 -28.49 30.67 -33.74
CA TRP A 700 -27.49 31.66 -33.31
C TRP A 700 -27.94 32.45 -32.08
N ILE A 701 -29.24 32.79 -32.01
CA ILE A 701 -29.82 33.46 -30.84
C ILE A 701 -29.78 32.52 -29.62
N SER A 702 -30.15 31.26 -29.77
CA SER A 702 -30.07 30.26 -28.69
C SER A 702 -28.65 30.13 -28.14
N VAL A 703 -27.64 30.05 -29.01
CA VAL A 703 -26.22 30.02 -28.60
C VAL A 703 -25.81 31.31 -27.87
N MET A 704 -26.26 32.47 -28.36
CA MET A 704 -26.00 33.76 -27.72
C MET A 704 -26.59 33.80 -26.31
N VAL A 705 -27.87 33.45 -26.15
CA VAL A 705 -28.59 33.46 -24.86
C VAL A 705 -27.97 32.47 -23.87
N LEU A 706 -27.55 31.29 -24.31
CA LEU A 706 -26.83 30.32 -23.47
C LEU A 706 -25.52 30.89 -22.90
N SER A 707 -24.83 31.74 -23.66
CA SER A 707 -23.54 32.31 -23.26
C SER A 707 -23.65 33.60 -22.45
N LEU A 708 -24.73 34.36 -22.59
CA LEU A 708 -24.85 35.72 -22.07
C LEU A 708 -24.72 35.85 -20.53
N PRO A 709 -25.28 34.94 -19.71
CA PRO A 709 -25.24 35.10 -18.25
C PRO A 709 -23.84 35.07 -17.62
N ILE A 710 -22.84 34.48 -18.28
CA ILE A 710 -21.47 34.44 -17.74
C ILE A 710 -20.81 35.83 -17.70
N PHE A 711 -21.23 36.74 -18.58
CA PHE A 711 -20.62 38.05 -18.69
C PHE A 711 -20.88 38.90 -17.44
N ILE A 712 -22.01 38.74 -16.75
CA ILE A 712 -22.33 39.51 -15.54
C ILE A 712 -21.31 39.22 -14.41
N PRO A 713 -21.09 37.95 -13.98
CA PRO A 713 -20.05 37.62 -13.01
C PRO A 713 -18.63 37.93 -13.48
N LEU A 714 -18.36 37.78 -14.78
CA LEU A 714 -17.04 38.04 -15.36
C LEU A 714 -16.69 39.55 -15.30
N LEU A 715 -17.64 40.42 -15.68
CA LEU A 715 -17.49 41.87 -15.58
C LEU A 715 -17.30 42.31 -14.11
N ALA A 716 -18.08 41.74 -13.20
CA ALA A 716 -17.88 41.97 -11.77
C ALA A 716 -16.48 41.55 -11.29
N HIS A 717 -15.92 40.47 -11.86
CA HIS A 717 -14.58 40.02 -11.54
C HIS A 717 -13.50 40.96 -12.09
N LEU A 718 -13.64 41.39 -13.35
CA LEU A 718 -12.75 42.38 -13.97
C LEU A 718 -12.75 43.70 -13.19
N PHE A 719 -13.91 44.13 -12.71
CA PHE A 719 -14.02 45.32 -11.86
C PHE A 719 -13.27 45.17 -10.53
N ILE A 720 -13.36 44.01 -9.87
CA ILE A 720 -12.57 43.70 -8.66
C ILE A 720 -11.06 43.71 -8.97
N GLN A 721 -10.65 43.14 -10.10
CA GLN A 721 -9.24 43.19 -10.53
C GLN A 721 -8.76 44.62 -10.79
N GLY A 722 -9.61 45.47 -11.38
CA GLY A 722 -9.34 46.89 -11.57
C GLY A 722 -9.14 47.63 -10.24
N ILE A 723 -10.02 47.41 -9.27
CA ILE A 723 -9.87 47.95 -7.91
C ILE A 723 -8.56 47.48 -7.26
N HIS A 724 -8.19 46.21 -7.43
CA HIS A 724 -6.93 45.69 -6.90
C HIS A 724 -5.70 46.37 -7.49
N LEU A 725 -5.70 46.67 -8.79
CA LEU A 725 -4.59 47.39 -9.45
C LEU A 725 -4.42 48.81 -8.90
N VAL A 726 -5.52 49.46 -8.51
CA VAL A 726 -5.52 50.81 -7.94
C VAL A 726 -5.17 50.80 -6.45
N PHE A 727 -5.64 49.80 -5.69
CA PHE A 727 -5.42 49.66 -4.26
C PHE A 727 -4.50 48.45 -3.98
N LEU A 728 -3.18 48.68 -4.02
CA LEU A 728 -2.05 47.73 -3.98
C LEU A 728 -1.94 46.75 -2.78
N ASN A 729 -3.01 46.51 -2.02
CA ASN A 729 -2.97 45.79 -0.74
C ASN A 729 -3.80 44.49 -0.65
N PHE A 730 -4.43 43.98 -1.73
CA PHE A 730 -5.38 42.85 -1.61
C PHE A 730 -5.40 41.83 -2.75
N LYS A 731 -4.68 40.71 -2.62
CA LYS A 731 -4.71 39.62 -3.62
C LYS A 731 -6.12 39.01 -3.80
N SER A 732 -6.72 39.20 -4.99
CA SER A 732 -8.02 38.62 -5.36
C SER A 732 -7.92 37.11 -5.65
N ARG A 733 -8.99 36.37 -5.37
CA ARG A 733 -9.14 34.95 -5.75
C ARG A 733 -9.39 34.83 -7.25
N SER A 734 -9.06 33.68 -7.84
CA SER A 734 -9.32 33.46 -9.26
C SER A 734 -10.83 33.45 -9.55
N PHE A 735 -11.24 33.88 -10.75
CA PHE A 735 -12.65 33.80 -11.18
C PHE A 735 -13.18 32.37 -11.10
N VAL A 736 -12.35 31.38 -11.48
CA VAL A 736 -12.73 29.97 -11.47
C VAL A 736 -13.07 29.49 -10.05
N GLU A 737 -12.35 29.93 -9.03
CA GLU A 737 -12.69 29.64 -7.62
C GLU A 737 -13.99 30.35 -7.19
N LEU A 738 -14.14 31.63 -7.53
CA LEU A 738 -15.30 32.44 -7.12
C LEU A 738 -16.61 32.02 -7.80
N ALA A 739 -16.54 31.53 -9.03
CA ALA A 739 -17.72 31.12 -9.81
C ALA A 739 -18.57 30.05 -9.13
N TYR A 740 -17.98 29.17 -8.30
CA TYR A 740 -18.73 28.19 -7.50
C TYR A 740 -19.65 28.83 -6.47
N GLY A 741 -19.42 30.09 -6.10
CA GLY A 741 -20.34 30.87 -5.27
C GLY A 741 -21.73 31.04 -5.89
N TYR A 742 -21.84 30.99 -7.22
CA TYR A 742 -23.10 31.10 -7.96
C TYR A 742 -23.88 29.79 -8.04
N LEU A 743 -23.28 28.66 -7.66
CA LEU A 743 -23.90 27.33 -7.78
C LEU A 743 -25.29 27.21 -7.11
N PRO A 744 -25.53 27.78 -5.90
CA PRO A 744 -26.87 27.77 -5.30
C PRO A 744 -27.90 28.55 -6.12
N LEU A 745 -27.51 29.69 -6.71
CA LEU A 745 -28.40 30.49 -7.56
C LEU A 745 -28.74 29.73 -8.85
N VAL A 746 -27.76 29.06 -9.47
CA VAL A 746 -28.02 28.23 -10.66
C VAL A 746 -28.98 27.08 -10.35
N LEU A 747 -28.81 26.42 -9.21
CA LEU A 747 -29.75 25.39 -8.75
C LEU A 747 -31.15 25.98 -8.52
N ALA A 748 -31.23 27.13 -7.84
CA ALA A 748 -32.50 27.80 -7.55
C ALA A 748 -33.23 28.25 -8.81
N GLY A 749 -32.53 28.82 -9.80
CA GLY A 749 -33.10 29.22 -11.08
C GLY A 749 -33.67 28.04 -11.86
N ASN A 750 -32.91 26.94 -11.96
CA ASN A 750 -33.40 25.72 -12.60
C ASN A 750 -34.60 25.13 -11.83
N LEU A 751 -34.53 25.06 -10.49
CA LEU A 751 -35.64 24.56 -9.68
C LEU A 751 -36.89 25.44 -9.84
N ALA A 752 -36.75 26.76 -9.82
CA ALA A 752 -37.87 27.69 -9.99
C ALA A 752 -38.56 27.52 -11.36
N HIS A 753 -37.79 27.34 -12.44
CA HIS A 753 -38.34 27.03 -13.76
C HIS A 753 -39.18 25.73 -13.73
N TYR A 754 -38.59 24.62 -13.28
CA TYR A 754 -39.26 23.32 -13.28
C TYR A 754 -40.40 23.22 -12.25
N LEU A 755 -40.41 24.04 -11.19
CA LEU A 755 -41.45 24.01 -10.17
C LEU A 755 -42.83 24.34 -10.73
N ARG A 756 -42.92 25.23 -11.74
CA ARG A 756 -44.17 25.50 -12.45
C ARG A 756 -44.70 24.24 -13.09
N LEU A 757 -43.89 23.57 -13.92
CA LEU A 757 -44.25 22.32 -14.60
C LEU A 757 -44.69 21.23 -13.62
N GLY A 758 -43.94 21.03 -12.52
CA GLY A 758 -44.27 20.02 -11.53
C GLY A 758 -45.58 20.28 -10.78
N LEU A 759 -45.87 21.52 -10.42
CA LEU A 759 -47.06 21.89 -9.64
C LEU A 759 -48.31 22.15 -10.50
N SER A 760 -48.14 22.45 -11.80
CA SER A 760 -49.25 22.66 -12.73
C SER A 760 -49.62 21.39 -13.50
N GLU A 761 -48.65 20.77 -14.14
CA GLU A 761 -48.86 19.62 -15.03
C GLU A 761 -48.69 18.31 -14.27
N GLY A 762 -47.76 18.26 -13.31
CA GLY A 762 -47.53 17.04 -12.54
C GLY A 762 -48.77 16.59 -11.74
N GLY A 763 -49.59 17.54 -11.28
CA GLY A 763 -50.87 17.26 -10.62
C GLY A 763 -51.91 16.52 -11.47
N ARG A 764 -51.70 16.40 -12.79
CA ARG A 764 -52.61 15.77 -13.76
C ARG A 764 -52.25 14.31 -14.08
N ILE A 765 -51.40 13.69 -13.28
CA ILE A 765 -50.84 12.36 -13.56
C ILE A 765 -51.89 11.27 -13.83
N LEU A 766 -53.01 11.29 -13.11
CA LEU A 766 -54.10 10.32 -13.22
C LEU A 766 -54.87 10.47 -14.54
N PRO A 767 -55.42 11.66 -14.88
CA PRO A 767 -56.01 11.90 -16.21
C PRO A 767 -55.06 11.59 -17.36
N VAL A 768 -53.79 12.04 -17.26
CA VAL A 768 -52.79 11.83 -18.33
C VAL A 768 -52.49 10.33 -18.49
N ALA A 769 -52.40 9.57 -17.40
CA ALA A 769 -52.17 8.13 -17.47
C ALA A 769 -53.31 7.37 -18.14
N LEU A 770 -54.58 7.75 -17.91
CA LEU A 770 -55.70 7.16 -18.65
C LEU A 770 -55.68 7.55 -20.13
N ALA A 771 -55.45 8.83 -20.43
CA ALA A 771 -55.35 9.33 -21.80
C ALA A 771 -54.25 8.63 -22.60
N THR A 772 -53.13 8.25 -21.95
CA THR A 772 -52.04 7.50 -22.57
C THR A 772 -52.50 6.15 -23.15
N PHE A 773 -53.51 5.53 -22.53
CA PHE A 773 -54.08 4.26 -22.98
C PHE A 773 -55.39 4.43 -23.77
N GLY A 774 -55.72 5.66 -24.19
CA GLY A 774 -56.92 5.96 -24.98
C GLY A 774 -58.23 5.92 -24.18
N LEU A 775 -58.15 6.07 -22.85
CA LEU A 775 -59.31 6.10 -21.96
C LEU A 775 -59.63 7.54 -21.53
N ASP A 776 -60.92 7.86 -21.43
CA ASP A 776 -61.38 9.18 -20.98
C ASP A 776 -61.10 9.35 -19.48
N GLY A 777 -60.26 10.34 -19.16
CA GLY A 777 -59.89 10.72 -17.78
C GLY A 777 -60.66 11.91 -17.23
N GLU A 778 -61.70 12.38 -17.94
CA GLU A 778 -62.52 13.52 -17.51
C GLU A 778 -63.26 13.19 -16.22
N GLY A 779 -62.96 13.93 -15.14
CA GLY A 779 -63.56 13.75 -13.81
C GLY A 779 -62.64 13.11 -12.76
N LEU A 780 -61.45 12.67 -13.14
CA LEU A 780 -60.44 12.23 -12.16
C LEU A 780 -59.88 13.40 -11.33
N PRO A 781 -59.48 13.15 -10.07
CA PRO A 781 -58.95 14.19 -9.20
C PRO A 781 -57.64 14.75 -9.77
N VAL A 782 -57.53 16.08 -9.76
CA VAL A 782 -56.33 16.80 -10.19
C VAL A 782 -55.78 17.61 -9.03
N LEU A 783 -54.47 17.50 -8.78
CA LEU A 783 -53.77 18.19 -7.70
C LEU A 783 -52.87 19.29 -8.27
N VAL A 784 -53.47 20.35 -8.82
CA VAL A 784 -52.74 21.53 -9.32
C VAL A 784 -52.65 22.60 -8.24
N ALA A 785 -51.47 23.18 -8.04
CA ALA A 785 -51.33 24.35 -7.18
C ALA A 785 -51.87 25.61 -7.87
N HIS A 786 -52.47 26.51 -7.10
CA HIS A 786 -52.92 27.81 -7.60
C HIS A 786 -51.71 28.62 -8.14
N PRO A 787 -51.82 29.34 -9.27
CA PRO A 787 -50.70 30.10 -9.86
C PRO A 787 -49.99 31.02 -8.88
N ALA A 788 -50.74 31.70 -8.00
CA ALA A 788 -50.16 32.54 -6.96
C ALA A 788 -49.25 31.78 -5.97
N VAL A 789 -49.59 30.52 -5.64
CA VAL A 789 -48.75 29.66 -4.79
C VAL A 789 -47.49 29.24 -5.52
N ILE A 790 -47.60 28.91 -6.81
CA ILE A 790 -46.45 28.59 -7.66
C ILE A 790 -45.49 29.78 -7.72
N GLY A 791 -45.99 30.98 -8.03
CA GLY A 791 -45.18 32.20 -8.09
C GLY A 791 -44.52 32.53 -6.74
N PHE A 792 -45.25 32.36 -5.63
CA PHE A 792 -44.68 32.52 -4.28
C PHE A 792 -43.53 31.55 -4.02
N LEU A 793 -43.69 30.27 -4.35
CA LEU A 793 -42.65 29.27 -4.14
C LEU A 793 -41.44 29.50 -5.07
N GLN A 794 -41.67 29.84 -6.34
CA GLN A 794 -40.61 30.19 -7.28
C GLN A 794 -39.79 31.38 -6.77
N GLY A 795 -40.46 32.45 -6.33
CA GLY A 795 -39.80 33.61 -5.76
C GLY A 795 -39.04 33.30 -4.48
N THR A 796 -39.63 32.49 -3.59
CA THR A 796 -38.96 32.05 -2.34
C THR A 796 -37.69 31.25 -2.63
N VAL A 797 -37.73 30.35 -3.62
CA VAL A 797 -36.57 29.56 -4.05
C VAL A 797 -35.47 30.47 -4.60
N LEU A 798 -35.80 31.46 -5.43
CA LEU A 798 -34.83 32.42 -5.98
C LEU A 798 -34.17 33.27 -4.88
N ILE A 799 -34.94 33.84 -3.95
CA ILE A 799 -34.42 34.62 -2.81
C ILE A 799 -33.50 33.76 -1.94
N PHE A 800 -33.90 32.51 -1.66
CA PHE A 800 -33.05 31.59 -0.91
C PHE A 800 -31.74 31.27 -1.67
N GLY A 801 -31.83 31.07 -2.99
CA GLY A 801 -30.67 30.89 -3.87
C GLY A 801 -29.71 32.08 -3.84
N GLU A 802 -30.24 33.31 -3.88
CA GLU A 802 -29.48 34.55 -3.79
C GLU A 802 -28.72 34.65 -2.45
N ILE A 803 -29.43 34.50 -1.32
CA ILE A 803 -28.85 34.60 0.02
C ILE A 803 -27.75 33.53 0.19
N THR A 804 -28.02 32.29 -0.21
CA THR A 804 -27.04 31.20 -0.08
C THR A 804 -25.85 31.38 -1.01
N ALA A 805 -26.04 31.91 -2.22
CA ALA A 805 -24.95 32.24 -3.14
C ALA A 805 -24.04 33.36 -2.58
N ILE A 806 -24.61 34.41 -1.98
CA ILE A 806 -23.85 35.48 -1.31
C ILE A 806 -23.02 34.92 -0.15
N VAL A 807 -23.64 34.12 0.72
CA VAL A 807 -22.97 33.48 1.86
C VAL A 807 -21.83 32.57 1.39
N LEU A 808 -22.07 31.76 0.38
CA LEU A 808 -21.09 30.83 -0.16
C LEU A 808 -19.92 31.56 -0.82
N THR A 809 -20.20 32.59 -1.63
CA THR A 809 -19.18 33.46 -2.25
C THR A 809 -18.29 34.09 -1.19
N GLN A 810 -18.88 34.58 -0.10
CA GLN A 810 -18.14 35.15 1.02
C GLN A 810 -17.23 34.11 1.71
N LYS A 811 -17.71 32.87 1.90
CA LYS A 811 -16.96 31.78 2.53
C LYS A 811 -15.80 31.27 1.66
N ILE A 812 -16.00 31.20 0.35
CA ILE A 812 -14.97 30.80 -0.62
C ILE A 812 -13.88 31.87 -0.68
N ALA A 813 -14.26 33.14 -0.84
CA ALA A 813 -13.33 34.24 -1.00
C ALA A 813 -12.49 34.51 0.26
N ARG A 814 -13.08 34.38 1.46
CA ARG A 814 -12.47 34.73 2.75
C ARG A 814 -11.93 36.16 2.80
N GLN A 815 -12.61 37.08 2.12
CA GLN A 815 -12.29 38.50 2.05
C GLN A 815 -13.34 39.33 2.81
N SER A 816 -13.14 40.65 2.92
CA SER A 816 -14.15 41.54 3.48
C SER A 816 -15.33 41.71 2.51
N PHE A 817 -16.54 41.90 3.05
CA PHE A 817 -17.76 42.06 2.27
C PHE A 817 -17.67 43.21 1.24
N LYS A 818 -17.00 44.32 1.60
CA LYS A 818 -16.87 45.50 0.72
C LYS A 818 -16.14 45.19 -0.60
N PHE A 819 -15.11 44.36 -0.57
CA PHE A 819 -14.33 44.00 -1.77
C PHE A 819 -15.09 43.05 -2.69
N LEU A 820 -16.06 42.31 -2.16
CA LEU A 820 -16.89 41.37 -2.91
C LEU A 820 -18.22 41.98 -3.34
N LEU A 821 -18.48 43.25 -3.00
CA LEU A 821 -19.70 43.95 -3.39
C LEU A 821 -20.02 43.82 -4.89
N PRO A 822 -19.07 43.92 -5.83
CA PRO A 822 -19.35 43.71 -7.26
C PRO A 822 -19.89 42.30 -7.57
N GLN A 823 -19.38 41.26 -6.90
CA GLN A 823 -19.86 39.89 -7.08
C GLN A 823 -21.25 39.69 -6.43
N HIS A 824 -21.47 40.28 -5.25
CA HIS A 824 -22.78 40.24 -4.59
C HIS A 824 -23.85 40.98 -5.42
N LEU A 825 -23.49 42.11 -6.02
CA LEU A 825 -24.38 42.83 -6.96
C LEU A 825 -24.64 42.02 -8.23
N ALA A 826 -23.64 41.33 -8.78
CA ALA A 826 -23.84 40.44 -9.91
C ALA A 826 -24.81 39.29 -9.59
N ILE A 827 -24.73 38.71 -8.38
CA ILE A 827 -25.70 37.72 -7.88
C ILE A 827 -27.11 38.33 -7.80
N GLY A 828 -27.25 39.54 -7.26
CA GLY A 828 -28.54 40.24 -7.17
C GLY A 828 -29.13 40.57 -8.55
N ILE A 829 -28.32 41.09 -9.48
CA ILE A 829 -28.73 41.37 -10.87
C ILE A 829 -29.24 40.10 -11.56
N LEU A 830 -28.48 39.00 -11.48
CA LEU A 830 -28.91 37.72 -12.05
C LEU A 830 -30.21 37.22 -11.41
N THR A 831 -30.39 37.40 -10.11
CA THR A 831 -31.63 37.00 -9.41
C THR A 831 -32.82 37.82 -9.88
N VAL A 832 -32.66 39.14 -10.08
CA VAL A 832 -33.71 40.00 -10.63
C VAL A 832 -34.05 39.60 -12.07
N CYS A 833 -33.05 39.31 -12.91
CA CYS A 833 -33.29 38.81 -14.27
C CYS A 833 -34.06 37.48 -14.26
N LEU A 834 -33.65 36.52 -13.42
CA LEU A 834 -34.37 35.25 -13.26
C LEU A 834 -35.80 35.47 -12.75
N TRP A 835 -35.99 36.40 -11.81
CA TRP A 835 -37.31 36.73 -11.29
C TRP A 835 -38.25 37.27 -12.37
N GLN A 836 -37.78 38.22 -13.18
CA GLN A 836 -38.58 38.82 -14.26
C GLN A 836 -38.98 37.80 -15.32
N VAL A 837 -38.09 36.85 -15.60
CA VAL A 837 -38.31 35.83 -16.62
C VAL A 837 -39.23 34.71 -16.11
N ILE A 838 -39.06 34.28 -14.86
CA ILE A 838 -39.75 33.09 -14.32
C ILE A 838 -41.06 33.44 -13.61
N VAL A 839 -41.06 34.50 -12.79
CA VAL A 839 -42.18 34.86 -11.88
C VAL A 839 -43.00 36.02 -12.45
N GLY A 840 -42.41 36.84 -13.32
CA GLY A 840 -43.06 38.01 -13.94
C GLY A 840 -44.22 37.69 -14.89
N TYR A 841 -44.57 36.40 -15.06
CA TYR A 841 -45.56 35.89 -16.01
C TYR A 841 -46.60 34.97 -15.36
#